data_AF-A0A5B0W5V8-F1
#
_entry.id   AF-A0A5B0W5V8-F1
#
_cell.length_a   1.000
_cell.length_b   1.000
_cell.length_c   1.000
_cell.angle_alpha   90.00
_cell.angle_beta   90.00
_cell.angle_gamma   90.00
#
_symmetry.space_group_name_H-M   'P 1'
#
loop_
_entity.id
_entity.type
_entity.pdbx_description
1 polymer ?
#
loop_
_entity_poly.entity_id
_entity_poly.type
_entity_poly.pdbx_seq_one_letter_code
_entity_poly.pdbx_strand_id
1 'polypeptide(L)'
;MEDSFPVSLEEWNVALVKSFFLKSSHAGLTLSRIDTTGRIFEQLAGSRTKEDAKQSFLDAFGKDASRIQKYLYGKSQLDILAKNKGYPTCFAILYLTLLAASADDDTHEEGDFRVRFSVLLGFDKGKKFNFEKLPKLWERIEKWSYEKQNCSRFILPVPSKNEPLIGYSKRIAFPSYKDEVFLRNILFDNKFDHHLTFDSVNKVVHQCISRFGEVFKKEFFEFRSLLAKADMQKAYYSPFWGAVRDIATYIEKEQVKENGKYCIQLDFSDPEYPEIYLLMDDIAVATSGISSYHPLLNNIDDYNNIYYEGSLNITLNALVSLLKSRGKNFLNSRVGAALLSGCLPLFRDSFGYISSDGEYYDNSPLYLILHHEYANSICSVLKNTIEMAQKIDIKSAKWAMIFFNKVSRQSLDKIASLLPAEASRFLIQGWRPAKPYMTDMARFGQAVLLNPASTPLIHMDGAIGGSYIISNSNGDELISGSLVQASKGLFIPSEKLIEISDQTFCRYELTLVSSNTPVIFDVHVLDHAPYAGYREITEPQDWLTDGPLGTLIPLDDSSTIDPVKQEKMTPLSGSQPLWQYENNLLTKCGHVELHDIPAVFDWLAEALALRFQRRSTLPFSELKRHIELVSQATSIPAWKLRRTLFAIGWFRVVQRRHAPYLVLSLAKRTISVDAAKQGAIARVMGMFTRSERNYLQEALQSRELIRRWLIADNSLSIGCIELHLSDTKRAHDFIEKFELHLINRDDFPINPLSGVLQPLSQMQRISILPSDVYISLWQTEKHQWSEERPVNIADDCILMRCREKQRYRYYIRQRSNYWQTDSFTWALMAHVMYSEGKFGIRNGDSDWNWSTKIIALPPSVIQWWVHIAGGCLSITDDGSFLFAGGKKPLWNHMSTEPFFYQAIARRNRALAMRKMANLYSDFIESGGEEND
;
A
#
# COMPACT_ATOMS: atom_id res chain seq x y z
N MET A 1 9.05 -8.26 -30.18
CA MET A 1 8.10 -9.14 -30.89
C MET A 1 6.98 -9.37 -29.92
N GLU A 2 5.79 -8.87 -30.25
CA GLU A 2 4.59 -8.92 -29.40
C GLU A 2 4.33 -10.36 -28.94
N ASP A 3 4.39 -10.61 -27.63
CA ASP A 3 3.86 -11.83 -27.01
C ASP A 3 2.33 -11.76 -27.08
N SER A 4 1.82 -11.99 -28.28
CA SER A 4 0.39 -12.11 -28.56
C SER A 4 -0.13 -13.43 -27.99
N PHE A 5 -1.08 -13.31 -27.06
CA PHE A 5 -1.85 -14.45 -26.58
C PHE A 5 -2.62 -15.09 -27.74
N PRO A 6 -2.49 -16.40 -27.99
CA PRO A 6 -3.17 -17.06 -29.09
C PRO A 6 -4.69 -17.08 -28.86
N VAL A 7 -5.44 -16.51 -29.80
CA VAL A 7 -6.92 -16.45 -29.79
C VAL A 7 -7.54 -17.25 -30.94
N SER A 8 -6.79 -17.47 -32.02
CA SER A 8 -7.25 -18.28 -33.15
C SER A 8 -6.63 -19.68 -33.17
N LEU A 9 -7.30 -20.64 -33.84
CA LEU A 9 -6.79 -22.01 -33.96
C LEU A 9 -5.43 -22.06 -34.68
N GLU A 10 -5.20 -21.15 -35.62
CA GLU A 10 -3.93 -21.04 -36.32
C GLU A 10 -2.82 -20.55 -35.39
N GLU A 11 -3.06 -19.48 -34.62
CA GLU A 11 -2.11 -18.98 -33.62
C GLU A 11 -1.77 -20.04 -32.58
N TRP A 12 -2.77 -20.75 -32.06
CA TRP A 12 -2.56 -21.88 -31.14
C TRP A 12 -1.69 -22.98 -31.76
N ASN A 13 -1.96 -23.33 -33.02
CA ASN A 13 -1.14 -24.31 -33.73
C ASN A 13 0.32 -23.83 -33.86
N VAL A 14 0.56 -22.56 -34.21
CA VAL A 14 1.91 -21.99 -34.29
C VAL A 14 2.60 -22.00 -32.93
N ALA A 15 1.92 -21.54 -31.89
CA ALA A 15 2.46 -21.46 -30.54
C ALA A 15 2.88 -22.84 -30.01
N LEU A 16 2.02 -23.85 -30.19
CA LEU A 16 2.31 -25.24 -29.80
C LEU A 16 3.48 -25.82 -30.58
N VAL A 17 3.53 -25.63 -31.91
CA VAL A 17 4.66 -26.13 -32.72
C VAL A 17 5.97 -25.47 -32.29
N LYS A 18 5.95 -24.15 -32.06
CA LYS A 18 7.13 -23.42 -31.59
C LYS A 18 7.62 -23.98 -30.26
N SER A 19 6.72 -24.24 -29.32
CA SER A 19 7.07 -24.73 -27.98
C SER A 19 7.68 -26.14 -28.00
N PHE A 20 7.11 -27.08 -28.76
CA PHE A 20 7.55 -28.48 -28.74
C PHE A 20 8.64 -28.83 -29.76
N PHE A 21 8.65 -28.20 -30.95
CA PHE A 21 9.52 -28.61 -32.06
C PHE A 21 10.59 -27.59 -32.44
N LEU A 22 10.32 -26.29 -32.32
CA LEU A 22 11.20 -25.25 -32.88
C LEU A 22 11.98 -24.46 -31.82
N LYS A 23 11.93 -24.88 -30.55
CA LYS A 23 12.71 -24.26 -29.48
C LYS A 23 14.20 -24.58 -29.69
N SER A 24 15.04 -23.54 -29.77
CA SER A 24 16.46 -23.66 -30.12
C SER A 24 17.24 -24.63 -29.22
N SER A 25 16.89 -24.69 -27.93
CA SER A 25 17.47 -25.63 -26.96
C SER A 25 17.14 -27.11 -27.22
N HIS A 26 16.21 -27.41 -28.12
CA HIS A 26 15.75 -28.77 -28.43
C HIS A 26 16.16 -29.24 -29.83
N ALA A 27 16.87 -28.42 -30.60
CA ALA A 27 17.31 -28.78 -31.94
C ALA A 27 18.17 -30.06 -31.92
N GLY A 28 17.73 -31.09 -32.65
CA GLY A 28 18.41 -32.39 -32.71
C GLY A 28 18.08 -33.37 -31.57
N LEU A 29 17.29 -32.97 -30.56
CA LEU A 29 16.79 -33.89 -29.54
C LEU A 29 15.67 -34.78 -30.09
N THR A 30 15.52 -35.97 -29.51
CA THR A 30 14.47 -36.91 -29.87
C THR A 30 13.25 -36.73 -28.96
N LEU A 31 12.09 -36.45 -29.57
CA LEU A 31 10.80 -36.32 -28.91
C LEU A 31 9.97 -37.59 -29.18
N SER A 32 9.67 -38.36 -28.13
CA SER A 32 8.88 -39.62 -28.23
C SER A 32 7.56 -39.58 -27.46
N ARG A 33 7.33 -38.47 -26.74
CA ARG A 33 6.16 -38.19 -25.91
C ARG A 33 5.93 -36.69 -25.86
N ILE A 34 4.70 -36.28 -25.58
CA ILE A 34 4.30 -34.87 -25.51
C ILE A 34 3.60 -34.64 -24.18
N ASP A 35 4.05 -33.60 -23.48
CA ASP A 35 3.50 -33.15 -22.20
C ASP A 35 2.07 -32.59 -22.41
N THR A 36 1.10 -33.22 -21.76
CA THR A 36 -0.32 -32.81 -21.74
C THR A 36 -0.71 -32.13 -20.44
N THR A 37 0.24 -31.91 -19.53
CA THR A 37 -0.01 -31.16 -18.29
C THR A 37 -0.30 -29.69 -18.60
N GLY A 38 -0.94 -29.01 -17.66
CA GLY A 38 -1.30 -27.60 -17.73
C GLY A 38 -0.11 -26.67 -17.92
N ARG A 39 1.12 -27.17 -17.77
CA ARG A 39 2.37 -26.43 -17.98
C ARG A 39 2.47 -25.75 -19.34
N ILE A 40 1.98 -26.39 -20.42
CA ILE A 40 2.03 -25.76 -21.74
C ILE A 40 1.12 -24.53 -21.80
N PHE A 41 -0.02 -24.58 -21.13
CA PHE A 41 -0.98 -23.49 -21.08
C PHE A 41 -0.45 -22.38 -20.19
N GLU A 42 0.19 -22.70 -19.05
CA GLU A 42 0.93 -21.72 -18.25
C GLU A 42 1.99 -20.99 -19.08
N GLN A 43 2.75 -21.72 -19.90
CA GLN A 43 3.79 -21.12 -20.75
C GLN A 43 3.21 -20.21 -21.86
N LEU A 44 2.01 -20.51 -22.34
CA LEU A 44 1.37 -19.81 -23.47
C LEU A 44 0.27 -18.83 -23.06
N ALA A 45 0.02 -18.65 -21.75
CA ALA A 45 -1.10 -17.86 -21.25
C ALA A 45 -0.93 -16.34 -21.37
N GLY A 46 0.30 -15.83 -21.54
CA GLY A 46 0.56 -14.38 -21.52
C GLY A 46 0.14 -13.76 -20.18
N SER A 47 -0.73 -12.74 -20.20
CA SER A 47 -1.34 -12.11 -19.00
C SER A 47 -2.45 -12.95 -18.35
N ARG A 48 -2.93 -14.01 -19.02
CA ARG A 48 -4.13 -14.73 -18.58
C ARG A 48 -3.77 -15.88 -17.64
N THR A 49 -4.79 -16.46 -17.02
CA THR A 49 -4.60 -17.67 -16.22
C THR A 49 -4.37 -18.90 -17.11
N LYS A 50 -3.82 -19.97 -16.53
CA LYS A 50 -3.65 -21.28 -17.20
C LYS A 50 -4.99 -21.80 -17.74
N GLU A 51 -6.04 -21.61 -16.97
CA GLU A 51 -7.40 -22.05 -17.25
C GLU A 51 -8.00 -21.28 -18.43
N ASP A 52 -7.85 -19.94 -18.43
CA ASP A 52 -8.28 -19.10 -19.56
C ASP A 52 -7.54 -19.47 -20.86
N ALA A 53 -6.25 -19.80 -20.75
CA ALA A 53 -5.46 -20.24 -21.89
C ALA A 53 -5.95 -21.58 -22.43
N LYS A 54 -6.21 -22.57 -21.55
CA LYS A 54 -6.80 -23.85 -21.94
C LYS A 54 -8.19 -23.65 -22.56
N GLN A 55 -9.04 -22.82 -21.98
CA GLN A 55 -10.38 -22.56 -22.48
C GLN A 55 -10.35 -21.87 -23.84
N SER A 56 -9.48 -20.86 -24.04
CA SER A 56 -9.23 -20.23 -25.34
C SER A 56 -8.81 -21.25 -26.40
N PHE A 57 -7.91 -22.18 -26.06
CA PHE A 57 -7.51 -23.26 -26.97
C PHE A 57 -8.68 -24.14 -27.38
N LEU A 58 -9.55 -24.52 -26.44
CA LEU A 58 -10.73 -25.35 -26.72
C LEU A 58 -11.77 -24.60 -27.55
N ASP A 59 -12.03 -23.33 -27.23
CA ASP A 59 -13.01 -22.50 -27.94
C ASP A 59 -12.55 -22.12 -29.35
N ALA A 60 -11.25 -22.10 -29.63
CA ALA A 60 -10.70 -21.87 -30.97
C ALA A 60 -11.15 -22.92 -32.02
N PHE A 61 -11.58 -24.11 -31.59
CA PHE A 61 -12.17 -25.13 -32.47
C PHE A 61 -13.63 -24.83 -32.85
N GLY A 62 -14.30 -23.94 -32.11
CA GLY A 62 -15.72 -23.62 -32.24
C GLY A 62 -16.66 -24.72 -31.72
N LYS A 63 -17.97 -24.53 -31.91
CA LYS A 63 -19.02 -25.48 -31.45
C LYS A 63 -19.64 -26.33 -32.57
N ASP A 64 -19.15 -26.22 -33.81
CA ASP A 64 -19.61 -27.05 -34.94
C ASP A 64 -18.81 -28.36 -35.03
N ALA A 65 -19.44 -29.46 -34.61
CA ALA A 65 -18.83 -30.77 -34.67
C ALA A 65 -18.43 -31.23 -36.08
N SER A 66 -19.14 -30.80 -37.13
CA SER A 66 -18.81 -31.14 -38.52
C SER A 66 -17.52 -30.45 -38.96
N ARG A 67 -17.31 -29.19 -38.52
CA ARG A 67 -16.06 -28.45 -38.75
C ARG A 67 -14.90 -29.09 -38.00
N ILE A 68 -15.10 -29.49 -36.75
CA ILE A 68 -14.08 -30.18 -35.94
C ILE A 68 -13.69 -31.52 -36.58
N GLN A 69 -14.68 -32.30 -37.01
CA GLN A 69 -14.46 -33.57 -37.71
C GLN A 69 -13.62 -33.41 -39.00
N LYS A 70 -13.72 -32.26 -39.70
CA LYS A 70 -12.90 -31.99 -40.89
C LYS A 70 -11.40 -31.91 -40.58
N TYR A 71 -11.00 -31.47 -39.38
CA TYR A 71 -9.59 -31.44 -38.99
C TYR A 71 -9.00 -32.84 -38.80
N LEU A 72 -9.83 -33.84 -38.47
CA LEU A 72 -9.41 -35.23 -38.27
C LEU A 72 -9.25 -36.03 -39.58
N TYR A 73 -9.78 -35.55 -40.72
CA TYR A 73 -9.76 -36.32 -41.98
C TYR A 73 -8.42 -36.31 -42.74
N GLY A 74 -7.47 -35.43 -42.39
CA GLY A 74 -6.12 -35.45 -42.97
C GLY A 74 -6.07 -35.23 -44.49
N LYS A 75 -6.48 -34.05 -44.96
CA LYS A 75 -6.42 -33.66 -46.39
C LYS A 75 -4.97 -33.66 -46.92
N SER A 76 -4.77 -34.03 -48.18
CA SER A 76 -3.44 -34.02 -48.85
C SER A 76 -2.82 -32.61 -48.93
N GLN A 77 -3.65 -31.57 -48.94
CA GLN A 77 -3.22 -30.17 -48.93
C GLN A 77 -2.42 -29.76 -47.68
N LEU A 78 -2.51 -30.53 -46.58
CA LEU A 78 -1.81 -30.19 -45.33
C LEU A 78 -0.28 -30.23 -45.48
N ASP A 79 0.25 -31.14 -46.30
CA ASP A 79 1.70 -31.26 -46.52
C ASP A 79 2.23 -30.08 -47.35
N ILE A 80 1.43 -29.60 -48.31
CA ILE A 80 1.74 -28.40 -49.11
C ILE A 80 1.73 -27.16 -48.22
N LEU A 81 0.70 -27.01 -47.37
CA LEU A 81 0.60 -25.90 -46.44
C LEU A 81 1.73 -25.91 -45.41
N ALA A 82 2.13 -27.10 -44.92
CA ALA A 82 3.23 -27.22 -43.98
C ALA A 82 4.58 -26.80 -44.58
N LYS A 83 4.82 -27.11 -45.86
CA LYS A 83 6.00 -26.63 -46.60
C LYS A 83 5.96 -25.12 -46.79
N ASN A 84 4.82 -24.57 -47.19
CA ASN A 84 4.67 -23.13 -47.44
C ASN A 84 4.80 -22.29 -46.16
N LYS A 85 4.18 -22.73 -45.07
CA LYS A 85 4.20 -22.01 -43.78
C LYS A 85 5.45 -22.33 -42.94
N GLY A 86 6.17 -23.40 -43.27
CA GLY A 86 7.37 -23.83 -42.57
C GLY A 86 7.13 -24.62 -41.27
N TYR A 87 5.87 -24.90 -40.91
CA TYR A 87 5.41 -25.64 -39.73
C TYR A 87 4.13 -26.46 -40.04
N PRO A 88 3.84 -27.57 -39.33
CA PRO A 88 2.66 -28.38 -39.58
C PRO A 88 1.40 -27.66 -39.14
N THR A 89 0.34 -27.72 -39.94
CA THR A 89 -0.94 -27.01 -39.71
C THR A 89 -2.01 -27.84 -39.00
N CYS A 90 -1.70 -29.10 -38.69
CA CYS A 90 -2.62 -30.03 -38.02
C CYS A 90 -2.22 -30.35 -36.57
N PHE A 91 -1.21 -29.68 -36.01
CA PHE A 91 -0.71 -30.03 -34.70
C PHE A 91 -1.69 -29.68 -33.57
N ALA A 92 -2.46 -28.59 -33.68
CA ALA A 92 -3.47 -28.24 -32.67
C ALA A 92 -4.54 -29.34 -32.48
N ILE A 93 -5.08 -29.91 -33.57
CA ILE A 93 -6.06 -31.01 -33.46
C ILE A 93 -5.42 -32.29 -32.89
N LEU A 94 -4.15 -32.54 -33.23
CA LEU A 94 -3.41 -33.67 -32.65
C LEU A 94 -3.18 -33.47 -31.16
N TYR A 95 -2.83 -32.26 -30.73
CA TYR A 95 -2.68 -31.90 -29.33
C TYR A 95 -4.00 -32.09 -28.55
N LEU A 96 -5.14 -31.70 -29.12
CA LEU A 96 -6.45 -31.99 -28.54
C LEU A 96 -6.69 -33.50 -28.33
N THR A 97 -6.24 -34.35 -29.27
CA THR A 97 -6.33 -35.81 -29.09
C THR A 97 -5.40 -36.34 -28.00
N LEU A 98 -4.31 -35.62 -27.68
CA LEU A 98 -3.44 -35.94 -26.56
C LEU A 98 -4.09 -35.57 -25.22
N LEU A 99 -4.75 -34.40 -25.13
CA LEU A 99 -5.53 -34.02 -23.95
C LEU A 99 -6.61 -35.07 -23.65
N ALA A 100 -7.34 -35.55 -24.67
CA ALA A 100 -8.30 -36.65 -24.52
C ALA A 100 -7.66 -38.01 -24.16
N ALA A 101 -6.37 -38.19 -24.44
CA ALA A 101 -5.58 -39.36 -24.07
C ALA A 101 -5.01 -39.28 -22.65
N SER A 102 -4.98 -38.10 -22.04
CA SER A 102 -4.76 -37.83 -20.62
C SER A 102 -6.09 -37.98 -19.84
N ALA A 103 -6.03 -37.91 -18.52
CA ALA A 103 -7.19 -37.84 -17.62
C ALA A 103 -7.39 -36.41 -17.14
N ASP A 104 -7.81 -35.54 -18.05
CA ASP A 104 -8.12 -34.14 -17.72
C ASP A 104 -9.19 -34.04 -16.63
N ASP A 105 -9.20 -32.94 -15.87
CA ASP A 105 -10.05 -32.70 -14.72
C ASP A 105 -11.53 -33.02 -14.98
N ASP A 106 -12.09 -32.62 -16.13
CA ASP A 106 -13.49 -32.84 -16.49
C ASP A 106 -13.79 -34.26 -17.00
N THR A 107 -12.75 -35.09 -17.21
CA THR A 107 -12.86 -36.36 -17.94
C THR A 107 -12.21 -37.55 -17.24
N HIS A 108 -11.64 -37.36 -16.05
CA HIS A 108 -10.88 -38.38 -15.34
C HIS A 108 -11.71 -39.60 -14.89
N GLU A 109 -13.04 -39.46 -14.76
CA GLU A 109 -13.97 -40.57 -14.48
C GLU A 109 -14.42 -41.33 -15.74
N GLU A 110 -14.17 -40.78 -16.94
CA GLU A 110 -14.68 -41.31 -18.20
C GLU A 110 -13.65 -42.20 -18.90
N GLY A 111 -13.88 -43.52 -18.89
CA GLY A 111 -12.97 -44.50 -19.48
C GLY A 111 -12.89 -44.47 -21.01
N ASP A 112 -13.94 -44.02 -21.71
CA ASP A 112 -13.98 -43.99 -23.18
C ASP A 112 -13.33 -42.72 -23.76
N PHE A 113 -12.23 -42.90 -24.49
CA PHE A 113 -11.50 -41.85 -25.20
C PHE A 113 -12.39 -40.97 -26.09
N ARG A 114 -13.37 -41.56 -26.78
CA ARG A 114 -14.23 -40.81 -27.72
C ARG A 114 -15.22 -39.90 -26.98
N VAL A 115 -15.66 -40.35 -25.81
CA VAL A 115 -16.51 -39.56 -24.93
C VAL A 115 -15.69 -38.43 -24.33
N ARG A 116 -14.49 -38.71 -23.80
CA ARG A 116 -13.58 -37.67 -23.30
C ARG A 116 -13.28 -36.58 -24.32
N PHE A 117 -12.97 -36.95 -25.56
CA PHE A 117 -12.74 -35.99 -26.64
C PHE A 117 -13.94 -35.07 -26.89
N SER A 118 -15.16 -35.60 -26.75
CA SER A 118 -16.39 -34.83 -26.96
C SER A 118 -16.70 -33.92 -25.78
N VAL A 119 -16.50 -34.40 -24.55
CA VAL A 119 -16.69 -33.64 -23.31
C VAL A 119 -15.72 -32.47 -23.24
N LEU A 120 -14.45 -32.66 -23.60
CA LEU A 120 -13.44 -31.57 -23.64
C LEU A 120 -13.87 -30.38 -24.51
N LEU A 121 -14.66 -30.62 -25.56
CA LEU A 121 -15.15 -29.58 -26.47
C LEU A 121 -16.50 -28.98 -26.03
N GLY A 122 -17.06 -29.48 -24.92
CA GLY A 122 -18.38 -29.10 -24.40
C GLY A 122 -19.56 -29.73 -25.13
N PHE A 123 -19.38 -30.90 -25.78
CA PHE A 123 -20.49 -31.67 -26.34
C PHE A 123 -21.00 -32.73 -25.36
N ASP A 124 -22.26 -33.15 -25.54
CA ASP A 124 -22.84 -34.26 -24.80
C ASP A 124 -22.07 -35.56 -25.00
N LYS A 125 -22.09 -36.44 -23.98
CA LYS A 125 -21.44 -37.77 -23.99
C LYS A 125 -21.89 -38.66 -25.17
N GLY A 126 -23.07 -38.39 -25.74
CA GLY A 126 -23.58 -39.11 -26.90
C GLY A 126 -22.90 -38.75 -28.23
N LYS A 127 -22.20 -37.62 -28.31
CA LYS A 127 -21.50 -37.20 -29.53
C LYS A 127 -20.26 -38.06 -29.74
N LYS A 128 -20.09 -38.57 -30.96
CA LYS A 128 -18.92 -39.39 -31.33
C LYS A 128 -18.26 -38.84 -32.60
N PHE A 129 -16.94 -38.71 -32.54
CA PHE A 129 -16.08 -38.35 -33.67
C PHE A 129 -15.43 -39.59 -34.30
N ASN A 130 -15.13 -39.51 -35.60
CA ASN A 130 -14.41 -40.56 -36.34
C ASN A 130 -12.89 -40.26 -36.34
N PHE A 131 -12.09 -41.26 -35.94
CA PHE A 131 -10.63 -41.18 -35.81
C PHE A 131 -9.86 -42.05 -36.82
N GLU A 132 -10.50 -42.56 -37.87
CA GLU A 132 -9.88 -43.44 -38.88
C GLU A 132 -8.59 -42.90 -39.52
N LYS A 133 -8.49 -41.58 -39.69
CA LYS A 133 -7.33 -40.92 -40.32
C LYS A 133 -6.36 -40.32 -39.30
N LEU A 134 -6.62 -40.46 -38.00
CA LEU A 134 -5.74 -39.96 -36.94
C LEU A 134 -4.32 -40.53 -37.02
N PRO A 135 -4.09 -41.83 -37.28
CA PRO A 135 -2.74 -42.37 -37.43
C PRO A 135 -1.92 -41.67 -38.52
N LYS A 136 -2.56 -41.40 -39.67
CA LYS A 136 -1.91 -40.71 -40.79
C LYS A 136 -1.52 -39.26 -40.47
N LEU A 137 -2.28 -38.60 -39.60
CA LEU A 137 -1.92 -37.25 -39.14
C LEU A 137 -0.66 -37.27 -38.28
N TRP A 138 -0.51 -38.27 -37.40
CA TRP A 138 0.69 -38.46 -36.60
C TRP A 138 1.93 -38.80 -37.44
N GLU A 139 1.79 -39.71 -38.39
CA GLU A 139 2.87 -40.07 -39.35
C GLU A 139 3.38 -38.86 -40.13
N ARG A 140 2.49 -37.90 -40.45
CA ARG A 140 2.88 -36.65 -41.11
C ARG A 140 3.73 -35.74 -40.23
N ILE A 141 3.44 -35.66 -38.93
CA ILE A 141 4.27 -34.88 -38.00
C ILE A 141 5.65 -35.51 -37.85
N GLU A 142 5.72 -36.83 -37.72
CA GLU A 142 6.99 -37.57 -37.68
C GLU A 142 7.82 -37.28 -38.93
N LYS A 143 7.24 -37.47 -40.12
CA LYS A 143 7.89 -37.18 -41.39
C LYS A 143 8.34 -35.72 -41.51
N TRP A 144 7.48 -34.77 -41.17
CA TRP A 144 7.82 -33.34 -41.21
C TRP A 144 9.00 -33.02 -40.28
N SER A 145 9.00 -33.55 -39.05
CA SER A 145 10.07 -33.32 -38.09
C SER A 145 11.41 -33.95 -38.52
N TYR A 146 11.36 -35.03 -39.29
CA TYR A 146 12.54 -35.67 -39.86
C TYR A 146 13.15 -34.82 -40.98
N GLU A 147 12.31 -34.21 -41.82
CA GLU A 147 12.73 -33.39 -42.97
C GLU A 147 13.18 -31.97 -42.57
N LYS A 148 12.71 -31.44 -41.44
CA LYS A 148 12.96 -30.05 -41.01
C LYS A 148 14.30 -29.92 -40.25
N GLN A 149 15.16 -29.00 -40.70
CA GLN A 149 16.38 -28.63 -39.98
C GLN A 149 16.09 -27.74 -38.76
N ASN A 150 16.96 -27.79 -37.75
CA ASN A 150 16.85 -27.03 -36.49
C ASN A 150 15.54 -27.27 -35.71
N CYS A 151 15.05 -28.51 -35.71
CA CYS A 151 13.87 -28.91 -34.94
C CYS A 151 14.11 -30.20 -34.12
N SER A 152 13.23 -30.44 -33.15
CA SER A 152 13.17 -31.71 -32.41
C SER A 152 12.71 -32.85 -33.35
N ARG A 153 13.41 -33.97 -33.35
CA ARG A 153 13.03 -35.17 -34.12
C ARG A 153 11.94 -35.94 -33.40
N PHE A 154 10.74 -36.00 -33.96
CA PHE A 154 9.65 -36.78 -33.42
C PHE A 154 9.78 -38.25 -33.81
N ILE A 155 9.56 -39.17 -32.87
CA ILE A 155 9.55 -40.61 -33.12
C ILE A 155 8.25 -41.19 -32.59
N LEU A 156 7.49 -41.87 -33.45
CA LEU A 156 6.25 -42.51 -33.06
C LEU A 156 6.49 -43.82 -32.31
N PRO A 157 5.73 -44.09 -31.23
CA PRO A 157 5.78 -45.38 -30.55
C PRO A 157 5.13 -46.47 -31.41
N VAL A 158 5.59 -47.71 -31.30
CA VAL A 158 4.95 -48.85 -32.00
C VAL A 158 3.54 -49.06 -31.43
N PRO A 159 2.47 -48.88 -32.23
CA PRO A 159 1.10 -49.05 -31.73
C PRO A 159 0.79 -50.53 -31.53
N SER A 160 -0.02 -50.84 -30.51
CA SER A 160 -0.54 -52.19 -30.32
C SER A 160 -1.50 -52.56 -31.45
N LYS A 161 -1.47 -53.84 -31.87
CA LYS A 161 -2.42 -54.39 -32.85
C LYS A 161 -3.89 -54.17 -32.44
N ASN A 162 -4.16 -54.03 -31.14
CA ASN A 162 -5.50 -53.87 -30.59
C ASN A 162 -5.97 -52.40 -30.49
N GLU A 163 -5.13 -51.42 -30.85
CA GLU A 163 -5.45 -49.99 -30.75
C GLU A 163 -5.12 -49.23 -32.05
N PRO A 164 -5.66 -49.63 -33.22
CA PRO A 164 -5.20 -49.13 -34.51
C PRO A 164 -5.54 -47.66 -34.79
N LEU A 165 -6.57 -47.10 -34.14
CA LEU A 165 -7.06 -45.75 -34.44
C LEU A 165 -6.48 -44.67 -33.52
N ILE A 166 -6.43 -44.95 -32.21
CA ILE A 166 -6.07 -43.97 -31.16
C ILE A 166 -4.79 -44.35 -30.40
N GLY A 167 -4.15 -45.47 -30.77
CA GLY A 167 -3.00 -46.02 -30.06
C GLY A 167 -1.80 -45.08 -30.01
N TYR A 168 -1.58 -44.27 -31.06
CA TYR A 168 -0.54 -43.24 -31.04
C TYR A 168 -0.80 -42.19 -29.96
N SER A 169 -1.96 -41.52 -29.99
CA SER A 169 -2.28 -40.48 -29.00
C SER A 169 -2.18 -41.00 -27.55
N LYS A 170 -2.64 -42.23 -27.28
CA LYS A 170 -2.56 -42.86 -25.95
C LYS A 170 -1.14 -43.14 -25.45
N ARG A 171 -0.18 -43.36 -26.35
CA ARG A 171 1.21 -43.72 -26.03
C ARG A 171 2.15 -42.51 -26.05
N ILE A 172 1.78 -41.47 -26.80
CA ILE A 172 2.51 -40.22 -26.91
C ILE A 172 2.17 -39.29 -25.74
N ALA A 173 0.91 -39.26 -25.30
CA ALA A 173 0.47 -38.40 -24.20
C ALA A 173 1.20 -38.75 -22.89
N PHE A 174 1.68 -37.71 -22.21
CA PHE A 174 2.22 -37.82 -20.87
C PHE A 174 1.56 -36.78 -19.94
N PRO A 175 0.96 -37.20 -18.81
CA PRO A 175 0.74 -38.60 -18.42
C PRO A 175 -0.27 -39.31 -19.33
N SER A 176 -0.26 -40.64 -19.34
CA SER A 176 -1.34 -41.40 -20.00
C SER A 176 -2.57 -41.42 -19.09
N TYR A 177 -3.78 -41.54 -19.64
CA TYR A 177 -5.02 -41.62 -18.85
C TYR A 177 -4.93 -42.64 -17.69
N LYS A 178 -4.34 -43.82 -17.95
CA LYS A 178 -4.20 -44.87 -16.92
C LYS A 178 -3.23 -44.45 -15.81
N ASP A 179 -2.11 -43.86 -16.19
CA ASP A 179 -1.09 -43.41 -15.23
C ASP A 179 -1.62 -42.22 -14.42
N GLU A 180 -2.34 -41.30 -15.05
CA GLU A 180 -2.91 -40.13 -14.40
C GLU A 180 -4.03 -40.50 -13.41
N VAL A 181 -4.99 -41.35 -13.80
CA VAL A 181 -6.02 -41.86 -12.87
C VAL A 181 -5.37 -42.59 -11.69
N PHE A 182 -4.33 -43.39 -11.95
CA PHE A 182 -3.62 -44.07 -10.88
C PHE A 182 -2.86 -43.11 -9.96
N LEU A 183 -2.23 -42.07 -10.52
CA LEU A 183 -1.59 -41.00 -9.76
C LEU A 183 -2.63 -40.24 -8.92
N ARG A 184 -3.80 -39.88 -9.48
CA ARG A 184 -4.91 -39.24 -8.76
C ARG A 184 -5.32 -40.06 -7.54
N ASN A 185 -5.54 -41.37 -7.71
CA ASN A 185 -5.89 -42.26 -6.61
C ASN A 185 -4.79 -42.30 -5.54
N ILE A 186 -3.51 -42.43 -5.94
CA ILE A 186 -2.40 -42.41 -4.99
C ILE A 186 -2.35 -41.10 -4.20
N LEU A 187 -2.51 -39.95 -4.86
CA LEU A 187 -2.45 -38.65 -4.20
C LEU A 187 -3.64 -38.45 -3.25
N PHE A 188 -4.84 -38.86 -3.67
CA PHE A 188 -6.05 -38.81 -2.84
C PHE A 188 -5.96 -39.72 -1.60
N ASP A 189 -5.55 -40.99 -1.79
CA ASP A 189 -5.44 -41.97 -0.71
C ASP A 189 -4.44 -41.56 0.38
N ASN A 190 -3.39 -40.81 -0.02
CA ASN A 190 -2.38 -40.29 0.90
C ASN A 190 -2.70 -38.90 1.47
N LYS A 191 -3.89 -38.34 1.18
CA LYS A 191 -4.35 -37.01 1.62
C LYS A 191 -3.36 -35.89 1.29
N PHE A 192 -2.76 -35.97 0.11
CA PHE A 192 -1.82 -34.96 -0.36
C PHE A 192 -2.57 -33.70 -0.84
N ASP A 193 -2.08 -32.53 -0.44
CA ASP A 193 -2.63 -31.20 -0.76
C ASP A 193 -1.69 -30.40 -1.68
N HIS A 194 -1.84 -29.08 -1.82
CA HIS A 194 -0.97 -28.26 -2.68
C HIS A 194 0.42 -27.97 -2.09
N HIS A 195 0.69 -28.34 -0.83
CA HIS A 195 1.98 -28.15 -0.15
C HIS A 195 2.89 -29.37 -0.22
N LEU A 196 2.57 -30.31 -1.12
CA LEU A 196 3.37 -31.49 -1.44
C LEU A 196 4.86 -31.21 -1.53
N THR A 197 5.64 -31.92 -0.72
CA THR A 197 7.10 -31.93 -0.84
C THR A 197 7.54 -32.90 -1.91
N PHE A 198 8.64 -32.57 -2.61
CA PHE A 198 9.28 -33.49 -3.54
C PHE A 198 9.54 -34.86 -2.89
N ASP A 199 10.00 -34.87 -1.64
CA ASP A 199 10.33 -36.10 -0.91
C ASP A 199 9.11 -36.97 -0.59
N SER A 200 8.00 -36.36 -0.15
CA SER A 200 6.78 -37.11 0.19
C SER A 200 6.19 -37.81 -1.03
N VAL A 201 6.05 -37.09 -2.14
CA VAL A 201 5.56 -37.64 -3.41
C VAL A 201 6.53 -38.65 -3.99
N ASN A 202 7.85 -38.35 -3.98
CA ASN A 202 8.87 -39.26 -4.44
C ASN A 202 8.80 -40.60 -3.70
N LYS A 203 8.67 -40.58 -2.37
CA LYS A 203 8.56 -41.79 -1.55
C LYS A 203 7.33 -42.63 -1.91
N VAL A 204 6.15 -42.01 -1.97
CA VAL A 204 4.89 -42.72 -2.23
C VAL A 204 4.83 -43.27 -3.66
N VAL A 205 5.20 -42.45 -4.66
CA VAL A 205 5.21 -42.89 -6.06
C VAL A 205 6.26 -43.97 -6.28
N HIS A 206 7.43 -43.89 -5.62
CA HIS A 206 8.45 -44.91 -5.72
C HIS A 206 7.97 -46.28 -5.24
N GLN A 207 7.18 -46.33 -4.15
CA GLN A 207 6.62 -47.58 -3.62
C GLN A 207 5.66 -48.26 -4.62
N CYS A 208 4.98 -47.49 -5.45
CA CYS A 208 4.01 -47.99 -6.44
C CYS A 208 4.53 -47.97 -7.89
N ILE A 209 5.82 -47.69 -8.10
CA ILE A 209 6.37 -47.38 -9.43
C ILE A 209 6.21 -48.51 -10.45
N SER A 210 6.16 -49.77 -9.99
CA SER A 210 6.00 -50.96 -10.83
C SER A 210 4.65 -51.00 -11.57
N ARG A 211 3.63 -50.32 -11.04
CA ARG A 211 2.25 -50.29 -11.58
C ARG A 211 2.04 -49.23 -12.68
N PHE A 212 2.97 -48.29 -12.82
CA PHE A 212 2.93 -47.26 -13.85
C PHE A 212 3.50 -47.75 -15.18
N GLY A 213 3.12 -47.09 -16.29
CA GLY A 213 3.70 -47.32 -17.61
C GLY A 213 5.16 -46.91 -17.71
N GLU A 214 5.90 -47.48 -18.67
CA GLU A 214 7.33 -47.21 -18.86
C GLU A 214 7.66 -45.73 -19.12
N VAL A 215 6.77 -45.03 -19.83
CA VAL A 215 6.92 -43.59 -20.08
C VAL A 215 6.91 -42.81 -18.77
N PHE A 216 5.98 -43.14 -17.89
CA PHE A 216 5.84 -42.50 -16.58
C PHE A 216 7.02 -42.83 -15.67
N LYS A 217 7.47 -44.09 -15.67
CA LYS A 217 8.69 -44.49 -14.94
C LYS A 217 9.89 -43.65 -15.36
N LYS A 218 10.08 -43.45 -16.67
CA LYS A 218 11.20 -42.66 -17.19
C LYS A 218 11.15 -41.20 -16.71
N GLU A 219 9.99 -40.54 -16.81
CA GLU A 219 9.80 -39.16 -16.30
C GLU A 219 10.02 -39.06 -14.79
N PHE A 220 9.54 -40.05 -14.02
CA PHE A 220 9.77 -40.12 -12.59
C PHE A 220 11.25 -40.29 -12.23
N PHE A 221 12.00 -41.14 -12.94
CA PHE A 221 13.43 -41.31 -12.72
C PHE A 221 14.24 -40.08 -13.16
N GLU A 222 13.84 -39.39 -14.21
CA GLU A 222 14.42 -38.10 -14.61
C GLU A 222 14.22 -37.06 -13.49
N PHE A 223 13.01 -36.94 -12.95
CA PHE A 223 12.72 -36.10 -11.77
C PHE A 223 13.61 -36.46 -10.58
N ARG A 224 13.74 -37.75 -10.23
CA ARG A 224 14.64 -38.19 -9.15
C ARG A 224 16.11 -37.85 -9.40
N SER A 225 16.57 -37.92 -10.66
CA SER A 225 17.92 -37.53 -11.01
C SER A 225 18.15 -36.02 -10.80
N LEU A 226 17.14 -35.19 -11.10
CA LEU A 226 17.20 -33.75 -10.83
C LEU A 226 17.26 -33.45 -9.34
N LEU A 227 16.47 -34.15 -8.52
CA LEU A 227 16.54 -34.04 -7.05
C LEU A 227 17.93 -34.45 -6.52
N ALA A 228 18.50 -35.54 -7.02
CA ALA A 228 19.82 -36.00 -6.62
C ALA A 228 20.95 -35.02 -7.01
N LYS A 229 20.75 -34.22 -8.06
CA LYS A 229 21.65 -33.13 -8.48
C LYS A 229 21.37 -31.80 -7.77
N ALA A 230 20.39 -31.75 -6.87
CA ALA A 230 19.88 -30.54 -6.24
C ALA A 230 19.38 -29.45 -7.24
N ASP A 231 18.97 -29.85 -8.44
CA ASP A 231 18.41 -28.94 -9.47
C ASP A 231 16.89 -28.79 -9.27
N MET A 232 16.52 -28.14 -8.16
CA MET A 232 15.12 -28.05 -7.70
C MET A 232 14.21 -27.31 -8.69
N GLN A 233 14.75 -26.30 -9.39
CA GLN A 233 14.00 -25.54 -10.39
C GLN A 233 13.61 -26.41 -11.58
N LYS A 234 14.56 -27.18 -12.15
CA LYS A 234 14.21 -28.12 -13.22
C LYS A 234 13.33 -29.25 -12.73
N ALA A 235 13.47 -29.69 -11.48
CA ALA A 235 12.59 -30.70 -10.90
C ALA A 235 11.14 -30.19 -10.81
N TYR A 236 10.93 -28.94 -10.39
CA TYR A 236 9.61 -28.30 -10.33
C TYR A 236 8.96 -28.15 -11.71
N TYR A 237 9.76 -27.80 -12.72
CA TYR A 237 9.33 -27.74 -14.12
C TYR A 237 9.55 -29.06 -14.86
N SER A 238 9.58 -30.20 -14.17
CA SER A 238 9.58 -31.50 -14.84
C SER A 238 8.15 -31.88 -15.25
N PRO A 239 7.96 -32.66 -16.33
CA PRO A 239 6.63 -33.17 -16.70
C PRO A 239 5.98 -33.94 -15.55
N PHE A 240 6.74 -34.80 -14.86
CA PHE A 240 6.24 -35.56 -13.71
C PHE A 240 5.64 -34.65 -12.63
N TRP A 241 6.37 -33.60 -12.21
CA TRP A 241 5.87 -32.68 -11.19
C TRP A 241 4.72 -31.81 -11.70
N GLY A 242 4.68 -31.50 -13.01
CA GLY A 242 3.53 -30.88 -13.66
C GLY A 242 2.23 -31.66 -13.45
N ALA A 243 2.26 -32.97 -13.68
CA ALA A 243 1.10 -33.83 -13.48
C ALA A 243 0.65 -33.87 -12.01
N VAL A 244 1.60 -33.95 -11.07
CA VAL A 244 1.30 -33.89 -9.63
C VAL A 244 0.63 -32.57 -9.26
N ARG A 245 1.14 -31.44 -9.79
CA ARG A 245 0.58 -30.11 -9.55
C ARG A 245 -0.83 -29.97 -10.08
N ASP A 246 -1.09 -30.37 -11.32
CA ASP A 246 -2.42 -30.25 -11.92
C ASP A 246 -3.47 -30.99 -11.10
N ILE A 247 -3.16 -32.22 -10.68
CA ILE A 247 -4.04 -33.03 -9.82
C ILE A 247 -4.28 -32.36 -8.46
N ALA A 248 -3.21 -31.91 -7.80
CA ALA A 248 -3.31 -31.27 -6.49
C ALA A 248 -4.15 -29.98 -6.55
N THR A 249 -3.94 -29.16 -7.57
CA THR A 249 -4.72 -27.93 -7.80
C THR A 249 -6.19 -28.24 -8.10
N TYR A 250 -6.51 -29.31 -8.83
CA TYR A 250 -7.90 -29.73 -9.05
C TYR A 250 -8.62 -30.08 -7.74
N ILE A 251 -7.98 -30.89 -6.89
CA ILE A 251 -8.56 -31.29 -5.60
C ILE A 251 -8.86 -30.06 -4.73
N GLU A 252 -7.96 -29.08 -4.70
CA GLU A 252 -8.14 -27.82 -3.97
C GLU A 252 -9.32 -27.02 -4.54
N LYS A 253 -9.42 -26.90 -5.87
CA LYS A 253 -10.53 -26.18 -6.52
C LYS A 253 -11.89 -26.80 -6.22
N GLU A 254 -12.00 -28.13 -6.22
CA GLU A 254 -13.26 -28.79 -5.86
C GLU A 254 -13.62 -28.52 -4.38
N GLN A 255 -12.64 -28.57 -3.48
CA GLN A 255 -12.85 -28.20 -2.08
C GLN A 255 -13.27 -26.73 -1.92
N VAL A 256 -12.68 -25.83 -2.70
CA VAL A 256 -13.02 -24.39 -2.69
C VAL A 256 -14.42 -24.15 -3.26
N LYS A 257 -14.83 -24.83 -4.34
CA LYS A 257 -16.19 -24.74 -4.87
C LYS A 257 -17.24 -25.16 -3.83
N GLU A 258 -16.93 -26.16 -3.02
CA GLU A 258 -17.84 -26.65 -1.97
C GLU A 258 -17.85 -25.79 -0.71
N ASN A 259 -16.68 -25.31 -0.27
CA ASN A 259 -16.51 -24.66 1.05
C ASN A 259 -16.40 -23.14 0.99
N GLY A 260 -16.10 -22.55 -0.17
CA GLY A 260 -15.70 -21.16 -0.34
C GLY A 260 -14.23 -20.90 -0.03
N LYS A 261 -13.71 -19.76 -0.49
CA LYS A 261 -12.34 -19.29 -0.22
C LYS A 261 -12.25 -18.54 1.11
N TYR A 262 -11.20 -18.84 1.88
CA TYR A 262 -10.89 -18.14 3.14
C TYR A 262 -9.41 -17.79 3.19
N CYS A 263 -9.10 -16.54 3.48
CA CYS A 263 -7.73 -16.07 3.68
C CYS A 263 -7.61 -15.22 4.95
N ILE A 264 -6.58 -15.48 5.75
CA ILE A 264 -6.21 -14.61 6.86
C ILE A 264 -5.15 -13.65 6.36
N GLN A 265 -5.41 -12.35 6.52
CA GLN A 265 -4.44 -11.29 6.27
C GLN A 265 -4.05 -10.62 7.59
N LEU A 266 -2.75 -10.44 7.81
CA LEU A 266 -2.18 -9.73 8.95
C LEU A 266 -1.69 -8.36 8.49
N ASP A 267 -2.19 -7.31 9.16
CA ASP A 267 -1.62 -5.97 9.08
C ASP A 267 -0.75 -5.70 10.31
N PHE A 268 0.54 -5.50 10.06
CA PHE A 268 1.56 -5.24 11.07
C PHE A 268 2.06 -3.79 11.01
N SER A 269 1.26 -2.87 10.48
CA SER A 269 1.63 -1.45 10.35
C SER A 269 1.86 -0.76 11.69
N ASP A 270 1.16 -1.19 12.74
CA ASP A 270 1.47 -0.88 14.13
C ASP A 270 2.02 -2.14 14.82
N PRO A 271 3.34 -2.22 15.08
CA PRO A 271 3.94 -3.37 15.74
C PRO A 271 3.43 -3.63 17.17
N GLU A 272 2.87 -2.61 17.84
CA GLU A 272 2.25 -2.76 19.16
C GLU A 272 0.80 -3.27 19.06
N TYR A 273 0.11 -2.96 17.96
CA TYR A 273 -1.29 -3.28 17.72
C TYR A 273 -1.53 -3.88 16.32
N PRO A 274 -1.00 -5.08 16.05
CA PRO A 274 -1.30 -5.77 14.81
C PRO A 274 -2.79 -6.07 14.66
N GLU A 275 -3.29 -6.05 13.44
CA GLU A 275 -4.67 -6.34 13.09
C GLU A 275 -4.76 -7.57 12.19
N ILE A 276 -5.82 -8.38 12.36
CA ILE A 276 -6.04 -9.60 11.59
C ILE A 276 -7.41 -9.52 10.93
N TYR A 277 -7.47 -9.90 9.65
CA TYR A 277 -8.69 -9.90 8.86
C TYR A 277 -8.93 -11.28 8.29
N LEU A 278 -10.20 -11.69 8.24
CA LEU A 278 -10.62 -12.84 7.46
C LEU A 278 -11.26 -12.34 6.16
N LEU A 279 -10.61 -12.65 5.04
CA LEU A 279 -11.10 -12.41 3.68
C LEU A 279 -11.88 -13.62 3.18
N MET A 280 -12.99 -13.38 2.49
CA MET A 280 -13.94 -14.40 2.04
C MET A 280 -14.52 -14.08 0.66
N ASP A 281 -14.79 -15.13 -0.12
CA ASP A 281 -15.64 -15.04 -1.31
C ASP A 281 -17.13 -15.16 -0.93
N ASP A 282 -18.02 -14.98 -1.91
CA ASP A 282 -19.48 -15.02 -1.66
C ASP A 282 -19.96 -16.41 -1.23
N ILE A 283 -19.28 -17.47 -1.69
CA ILE A 283 -19.57 -18.86 -1.30
C ILE A 283 -19.19 -19.11 0.16
N ALA A 284 -18.03 -18.61 0.60
CA ALA A 284 -17.57 -18.71 1.98
C ALA A 284 -18.49 -17.96 2.93
N VAL A 285 -18.97 -16.78 2.54
CA VAL A 285 -19.97 -16.04 3.33
C VAL A 285 -21.26 -16.85 3.48
N ALA A 286 -21.78 -17.40 2.38
CA ALA A 286 -23.02 -18.19 2.40
C ALA A 286 -22.91 -19.47 3.26
N THR A 287 -21.71 -20.04 3.39
CA THR A 287 -21.48 -21.33 4.04
C THR A 287 -20.86 -21.24 5.44
N SER A 288 -20.23 -20.13 5.81
CA SER A 288 -19.49 -19.95 7.08
C SER A 288 -20.39 -19.66 8.28
N GLY A 289 -21.62 -19.14 8.04
CA GLY A 289 -22.53 -18.73 9.11
C GLY A 289 -22.12 -17.45 9.85
N ILE A 290 -21.19 -16.67 9.28
CA ILE A 290 -20.76 -15.37 9.81
C ILE A 290 -21.85 -14.33 9.52
N SER A 291 -22.41 -13.73 10.58
CA SER A 291 -23.56 -12.82 10.46
C SER A 291 -23.19 -11.36 10.20
N SER A 292 -21.97 -10.94 10.53
CA SER A 292 -21.53 -9.55 10.42
C SER A 292 -20.20 -9.47 9.66
N TYR A 293 -20.27 -9.15 8.37
CA TYR A 293 -19.11 -8.93 7.51
C TYR A 293 -19.33 -7.65 6.70
N HIS A 294 -18.25 -7.13 6.12
CA HIS A 294 -18.29 -5.97 5.26
C HIS A 294 -17.95 -6.38 3.83
N PRO A 295 -18.67 -5.89 2.81
CA PRO A 295 -18.23 -6.05 1.43
C PRO A 295 -16.92 -5.28 1.24
N LEU A 296 -15.96 -5.90 0.56
CA LEU A 296 -14.77 -5.21 0.09
C LEU A 296 -15.20 -4.32 -1.07
N LEU A 297 -14.87 -3.02 -0.98
CA LEU A 297 -15.15 -2.06 -2.05
C LEU A 297 -14.48 -2.46 -3.37
N ASN A 298 -13.35 -3.18 -3.31
CA ASN A 298 -12.64 -3.76 -4.44
C ASN A 298 -12.25 -5.22 -4.15
N ASN A 299 -12.51 -6.12 -5.10
CA ASN A 299 -12.16 -7.54 -4.99
C ASN A 299 -10.64 -7.70 -4.83
N ILE A 300 -10.22 -8.59 -3.93
CA ILE A 300 -8.82 -9.01 -3.75
C ILE A 300 -8.72 -10.49 -4.08
N ASP A 301 -8.07 -10.90 -5.17
CA ASP A 301 -7.80 -12.32 -5.49
C ASP A 301 -9.08 -13.21 -5.41
N ASP A 302 -10.20 -12.65 -5.88
CA ASP A 302 -11.56 -13.21 -5.81
C ASP A 302 -12.26 -13.16 -4.42
N TYR A 303 -11.64 -12.52 -3.42
CA TYR A 303 -12.27 -12.18 -2.14
C TYR A 303 -13.07 -10.89 -2.27
N ASN A 304 -14.36 -10.95 -1.91
CA ASN A 304 -15.31 -9.84 -2.01
C ASN A 304 -15.80 -9.38 -0.63
N ASN A 305 -15.43 -10.08 0.44
CA ASN A 305 -15.93 -9.83 1.79
C ASN A 305 -14.81 -9.87 2.82
N ILE A 306 -14.93 -9.05 3.88
CA ILE A 306 -13.98 -8.97 4.99
C ILE A 306 -14.70 -9.05 6.33
N TYR A 307 -14.10 -9.79 7.26
CA TYR A 307 -14.54 -9.91 8.64
C TYR A 307 -13.44 -9.45 9.61
N TYR A 308 -13.84 -8.64 10.59
CA TYR A 308 -12.97 -8.00 11.58
C TYR A 308 -13.76 -7.56 12.82
N GLU A 309 -13.19 -7.75 14.02
CA GLU A 309 -13.81 -7.35 15.31
C GLU A 309 -12.88 -6.46 16.15
N GLY A 310 -12.43 -5.34 15.61
CA GLY A 310 -11.83 -4.21 16.34
C GLY A 310 -10.42 -4.42 16.93
N SER A 311 -9.97 -5.67 17.10
CA SER A 311 -8.60 -6.00 17.51
C SER A 311 -8.24 -7.43 17.11
N LEU A 312 -6.93 -7.72 17.06
CA LEU A 312 -6.44 -9.07 16.77
C LEU A 312 -6.93 -10.12 17.77
N ASN A 313 -7.00 -9.78 19.05
CA ASN A 313 -7.45 -10.70 20.10
C ASN A 313 -8.94 -11.07 19.96
N ILE A 314 -9.80 -10.07 19.81
CA ILE A 314 -11.25 -10.28 19.72
C ILE A 314 -11.56 -11.07 18.44
N THR A 315 -10.97 -10.66 17.31
CA THR A 315 -11.14 -11.33 16.03
C THR A 315 -10.68 -12.80 16.08
N LEU A 316 -9.50 -13.11 16.62
CA LEU A 316 -9.03 -14.49 16.75
C LEU A 316 -9.94 -15.33 17.65
N ASN A 317 -10.41 -14.79 18.78
CA ASN A 317 -11.30 -15.51 19.68
C ASN A 317 -12.66 -15.79 19.02
N ALA A 318 -13.18 -14.85 18.24
CA ALA A 318 -14.41 -15.03 17.49
C ALA A 318 -14.27 -16.11 16.40
N LEU A 319 -13.16 -16.09 15.64
CA LEU A 319 -12.84 -17.14 14.66
C LEU A 319 -12.73 -18.54 15.31
N VAL A 320 -12.05 -18.64 16.46
CA VAL A 320 -11.95 -19.90 17.22
C VAL A 320 -13.31 -20.35 17.77
N SER A 321 -14.18 -19.41 18.15
CA SER A 321 -15.56 -19.71 18.57
C SER A 321 -16.41 -20.21 17.40
N LEU A 322 -16.25 -19.64 16.20
CA LEU A 322 -16.93 -20.07 14.98
C LEU A 322 -16.56 -21.51 14.59
N LEU A 323 -15.28 -21.88 14.74
CA LEU A 323 -14.80 -23.25 14.53
C LEU A 323 -15.47 -24.26 15.47
N LYS A 324 -15.89 -23.84 16.68
CA LYS A 324 -16.57 -24.71 17.66
C LYS A 324 -18.08 -24.79 17.44
N SER A 325 -18.70 -23.78 16.84
CA SER A 325 -20.13 -23.54 17.04
C SER A 325 -21.04 -23.79 15.84
N ARG A 326 -20.60 -23.80 14.56
CA ARG A 326 -21.52 -24.08 13.42
C ARG A 326 -20.90 -24.24 12.02
N GLY A 327 -19.61 -23.99 11.80
CA GLY A 327 -19.05 -23.95 10.43
C GLY A 327 -18.29 -25.21 9.99
N LYS A 328 -18.97 -26.25 9.51
CA LYS A 328 -18.28 -27.43 8.91
C LYS A 328 -17.35 -27.01 7.76
N ASN A 329 -17.76 -26.03 6.96
CA ASN A 329 -17.03 -25.62 5.77
C ASN A 329 -15.81 -24.75 6.11
N PHE A 330 -15.94 -23.81 7.06
CA PHE A 330 -14.77 -23.07 7.56
C PHE A 330 -13.79 -23.99 8.28
N LEU A 331 -14.25 -24.98 9.05
CA LEU A 331 -13.41 -26.00 9.67
C LEU A 331 -12.63 -26.84 8.64
N ASN A 332 -13.27 -27.16 7.50
CA ASN A 332 -12.67 -27.89 6.40
C ASN A 332 -11.70 -27.02 5.57
N SER A 333 -11.75 -25.69 5.72
CA SER A 333 -10.79 -24.80 5.09
C SER A 333 -9.40 -24.95 5.71
N ARG A 334 -8.35 -24.64 4.94
CA ARG A 334 -6.96 -24.63 5.41
C ARG A 334 -6.76 -23.70 6.60
N VAL A 335 -7.32 -22.50 6.52
CA VAL A 335 -7.27 -21.50 7.60
C VAL A 335 -7.90 -22.05 8.88
N GLY A 336 -9.11 -22.61 8.78
CA GLY A 336 -9.79 -23.18 9.92
C GLY A 336 -9.05 -24.37 10.53
N ALA A 337 -8.50 -25.26 9.69
CA ALA A 337 -7.70 -26.39 10.14
C ALA A 337 -6.37 -25.96 10.81
N ALA A 338 -5.72 -24.91 10.30
CA ALA A 338 -4.50 -24.35 10.88
C ALA A 338 -4.77 -23.70 12.24
N LEU A 339 -5.83 -22.89 12.34
CA LEU A 339 -6.30 -22.31 13.60
C LEU A 339 -6.69 -23.40 14.63
N LEU A 340 -7.35 -24.48 14.19
CA LEU A 340 -7.69 -25.60 15.08
C LEU A 340 -6.44 -26.33 15.59
N SER A 341 -5.42 -26.50 14.74
CA SER A 341 -4.15 -27.11 15.14
C SER A 341 -3.29 -26.22 16.04
N GLY A 342 -3.69 -24.96 16.28
CA GLY A 342 -2.92 -24.04 17.11
C GLY A 342 -1.71 -23.42 16.42
N CYS A 343 -1.64 -23.48 15.09
CA CYS A 343 -0.51 -22.97 14.31
C CYS A 343 -1.00 -22.47 12.94
N LEU A 344 -1.03 -21.15 12.79
CA LEU A 344 -1.31 -20.48 11.53
C LEU A 344 -0.05 -19.77 11.04
N PRO A 345 0.65 -20.33 10.04
CA PRO A 345 1.75 -19.66 9.38
C PRO A 345 1.24 -18.69 8.32
N LEU A 346 1.80 -17.48 8.31
CA LEU A 346 1.52 -16.44 7.33
C LEU A 346 2.84 -16.04 6.66
N PHE A 347 2.79 -15.98 5.33
CA PHE A 347 3.92 -15.63 4.48
C PHE A 347 3.59 -14.40 3.66
N ARG A 348 4.58 -13.85 2.97
CA ARG A 348 4.35 -12.76 2.04
C ARG A 348 3.69 -13.27 0.77
N ASP A 349 2.60 -12.65 0.34
CA ASP A 349 2.00 -12.92 -0.96
C ASP A 349 2.64 -12.08 -2.09
N SER A 350 2.20 -12.33 -3.33
CA SER A 350 2.66 -11.62 -4.53
C SER A 350 2.51 -10.09 -4.43
N PHE A 351 1.52 -9.63 -3.66
CA PHE A 351 1.25 -8.22 -3.46
C PHE A 351 1.91 -7.67 -2.18
N GLY A 352 2.68 -8.46 -1.45
CA GLY A 352 3.40 -8.02 -0.26
C GLY A 352 2.57 -7.97 1.03
N TYR A 353 1.31 -8.44 1.06
CA TYR A 353 0.65 -8.66 2.35
C TYR A 353 1.25 -9.88 3.04
N ILE A 354 1.11 -9.91 4.37
CA ILE A 354 1.34 -11.11 5.15
C ILE A 354 0.01 -11.85 5.24
N SER A 355 -0.10 -12.99 4.57
CA SER A 355 -1.36 -13.72 4.46
C SER A 355 -1.18 -15.24 4.47
N SER A 356 -2.28 -15.97 4.65
CA SER A 356 -2.30 -17.45 4.58
C SER A 356 -2.17 -17.97 3.16
N ASP A 357 -2.46 -17.12 2.17
CA ASP A 357 -2.30 -17.41 0.74
C ASP A 357 -0.87 -17.14 0.28
N GLY A 358 -0.09 -16.40 1.08
CA GLY A 358 1.33 -16.21 0.89
C GLY A 358 2.10 -17.54 0.84
N GLU A 359 3.19 -17.51 0.09
CA GLU A 359 4.05 -18.68 -0.13
C GLU A 359 5.42 -18.47 0.51
N TYR A 360 5.97 -19.54 1.08
CA TYR A 360 7.35 -19.52 1.56
C TYR A 360 8.32 -19.44 0.38
N TYR A 361 9.30 -18.55 0.49
CA TYR A 361 10.52 -18.57 -0.29
C TYR A 361 11.74 -18.45 0.64
N ASP A 362 12.91 -18.85 0.17
CA ASP A 362 14.07 -18.92 1.05
C ASP A 362 14.48 -17.53 1.55
N ASN A 363 14.72 -17.41 2.86
CA ASN A 363 14.99 -16.14 3.55
C ASN A 363 13.83 -15.13 3.50
N SER A 364 12.59 -15.60 3.30
CA SER A 364 11.37 -14.79 3.42
C SER A 364 11.04 -14.45 4.88
N PRO A 365 10.30 -13.36 5.13
CA PRO A 365 9.72 -13.12 6.44
C PRO A 365 8.63 -14.15 6.75
N LEU A 366 8.55 -14.55 8.01
CA LEU A 366 7.57 -15.53 8.51
C LEU A 366 6.88 -14.96 9.75
N TYR A 367 5.55 -15.05 9.75
CA TYR A 367 4.71 -14.70 10.88
C TYR A 367 3.96 -15.94 11.33
N LEU A 368 4.10 -16.30 12.61
CA LEU A 368 3.45 -17.46 13.19
C LEU A 368 2.48 -17.02 14.27
N ILE A 369 1.20 -17.33 14.08
CA ILE A 369 0.18 -17.22 15.13
C ILE A 369 0.04 -18.62 15.75
N LEU A 370 0.48 -18.74 17.00
CA LEU A 370 0.70 -20.03 17.67
C LEU A 370 0.02 -20.07 19.04
N HIS A 371 -0.36 -21.25 19.50
CA HIS A 371 -0.66 -21.41 20.92
C HIS A 371 0.57 -21.11 21.79
N HIS A 372 0.35 -20.56 22.98
CA HIS A 372 1.43 -20.17 23.91
C HIS A 372 2.42 -21.31 24.20
N GLU A 373 1.93 -22.54 24.32
CA GLU A 373 2.76 -23.72 24.55
C GLU A 373 3.78 -23.92 23.44
N TYR A 374 3.34 -23.84 22.17
CA TYR A 374 4.20 -23.96 21.01
C TYR A 374 5.16 -22.77 20.86
N ALA A 375 4.66 -21.56 21.08
CA ALA A 375 5.47 -20.36 21.01
C ALA A 375 6.62 -20.39 22.02
N ASN A 376 6.37 -20.86 23.25
CA ASN A 376 7.39 -20.98 24.28
C ASN A 376 8.44 -22.05 23.93
N SER A 377 8.04 -23.17 23.34
CA SER A 377 8.96 -24.21 22.86
C SER A 377 9.86 -23.69 21.73
N ILE A 378 9.31 -22.96 20.77
CA ILE A 378 10.09 -22.37 19.66
C ILE A 378 11.06 -21.30 20.20
N CYS A 379 10.58 -20.39 21.05
CA CYS A 379 11.43 -19.35 21.62
C CYS A 379 12.55 -19.92 22.50
N SER A 380 12.33 -21.00 23.26
CA SER A 380 13.37 -21.59 24.09
C SER A 380 14.53 -22.16 23.25
N VAL A 381 14.22 -22.78 22.11
CA VAL A 381 15.20 -23.37 21.18
C VAL A 381 15.90 -22.31 20.34
N LEU A 382 15.22 -21.21 20.00
CA LEU A 382 15.74 -20.16 19.12
C LEU A 382 16.30 -18.93 19.84
N LYS A 383 16.34 -18.93 21.18
CA LYS A 383 16.85 -17.82 22.02
C LYS A 383 18.21 -17.26 21.62
N ASN A 384 19.07 -18.08 21.00
CA ASN A 384 20.45 -17.73 20.63
C ASN A 384 20.68 -17.57 19.11
N THR A 385 19.61 -17.63 18.30
CA THR A 385 19.68 -17.47 16.85
C THR A 385 19.26 -16.06 16.45
N ILE A 386 20.02 -15.42 15.56
CA ILE A 386 19.82 -14.04 15.09
C ILE A 386 18.51 -13.88 14.25
N GLU A 387 17.83 -14.99 13.94
CA GLU A 387 16.69 -15.03 13.02
C GLU A 387 15.36 -14.55 13.63
N MET A 388 15.18 -14.61 14.96
CA MET A 388 13.94 -14.20 15.62
C MET A 388 13.95 -12.69 15.89
N ALA A 389 12.94 -11.98 15.38
CA ALA A 389 12.86 -10.53 15.49
C ALA A 389 12.03 -10.07 16.70
N GLN A 390 10.88 -10.70 16.95
CA GLN A 390 9.99 -10.30 18.05
C GLN A 390 8.99 -11.41 18.44
N LYS A 391 8.61 -11.46 19.72
CA LYS A 391 7.46 -12.23 20.23
C LYS A 391 6.45 -11.26 20.84
N ILE A 392 5.17 -11.41 20.49
CA ILE A 392 4.06 -10.65 21.04
C ILE A 392 3.07 -11.62 21.69
N ASP A 393 2.87 -11.49 23.00
CA ASP A 393 1.85 -12.26 23.72
C ASP A 393 0.49 -11.53 23.59
N ILE A 394 -0.53 -12.25 23.14
CA ILE A 394 -1.86 -11.68 22.90
C ILE A 394 -2.61 -11.70 24.23
N LYS A 395 -2.58 -10.57 24.95
CA LYS A 395 -3.16 -10.40 26.29
C LYS A 395 -4.65 -10.78 26.26
N SER A 396 -4.98 -11.95 26.81
CA SER A 396 -6.31 -12.62 26.93
C SER A 396 -6.63 -13.79 25.98
N ALA A 397 -5.77 -14.10 25.00
CA ALA A 397 -5.92 -15.29 24.16
C ALA A 397 -4.96 -16.41 24.60
N LYS A 398 -5.24 -17.67 24.24
CA LYS A 398 -4.24 -18.77 24.35
C LYS A 398 -3.16 -18.69 23.26
N TRP A 399 -2.95 -17.52 22.67
CA TRP A 399 -2.18 -17.32 21.44
C TRP A 399 -1.03 -16.34 21.65
N ALA A 400 0.07 -16.58 20.94
CA ALA A 400 1.18 -15.68 20.79
C ALA A 400 1.52 -15.55 19.30
N MET A 401 2.09 -14.40 18.94
CA MET A 401 2.62 -14.17 17.60
C MET A 401 4.14 -14.11 17.66
N ILE A 402 4.80 -14.84 16.75
CA ILE A 402 6.24 -14.81 16.57
C ILE A 402 6.54 -14.28 15.17
N PHE A 403 7.44 -13.30 15.09
CA PHE A 403 7.89 -12.70 13.85
C PHE A 403 9.37 -13.01 13.59
N PHE A 404 9.65 -13.43 12.36
CA PHE A 404 10.98 -13.63 11.83
C PHE A 404 11.19 -12.75 10.59
N ASN A 405 12.28 -11.96 10.59
CA ASN A 405 12.62 -11.10 9.46
C ASN A 405 13.02 -11.90 8.21
N LYS A 406 13.77 -12.99 8.43
CA LYS A 406 14.26 -13.92 7.40
C LYS A 406 14.33 -15.30 8.01
N VAL A 407 13.73 -16.29 7.35
CA VAL A 407 13.80 -17.70 7.75
C VAL A 407 14.38 -18.50 6.60
N SER A 408 15.49 -19.19 6.87
CA SER A 408 16.06 -20.16 5.93
C SER A 408 15.26 -21.46 5.94
N ARG A 409 15.40 -22.27 4.88
CA ARG A 409 14.66 -23.54 4.81
C ARG A 409 15.01 -24.48 5.97
N GLN A 410 16.28 -24.53 6.32
CA GLN A 410 16.77 -25.32 7.45
C GLN A 410 16.13 -24.86 8.78
N SER A 411 15.98 -23.55 8.97
CA SER A 411 15.34 -23.00 10.16
C SER A 411 13.84 -23.28 10.18
N LEU A 412 13.18 -23.21 9.02
CA LEU A 412 11.76 -23.57 8.89
C LEU A 412 11.52 -25.04 9.25
N ASP A 413 12.36 -25.94 8.72
CA ASP A 413 12.28 -27.38 9.03
C ASP A 413 12.55 -27.66 10.51
N LYS A 414 13.49 -26.92 11.12
CA LYS A 414 13.76 -26.97 12.57
C LYS A 414 12.54 -26.51 13.37
N ILE A 415 11.89 -25.41 13.00
CA ILE A 415 10.66 -24.94 13.66
C ILE A 415 9.55 -25.98 13.51
N ALA A 416 9.35 -26.54 12.31
CA ALA A 416 8.35 -27.56 12.05
C ALA A 416 8.56 -28.81 12.92
N SER A 417 9.81 -29.21 13.17
CA SER A 417 10.14 -30.36 14.03
C SER A 417 9.77 -30.17 15.51
N LEU A 418 9.56 -28.93 15.96
CA LEU A 418 9.16 -28.61 17.34
C LEU A 418 7.64 -28.62 17.55
N LEU A 419 6.86 -28.84 16.49
CA LEU A 419 5.41 -28.78 16.50
C LEU A 419 4.78 -30.18 16.34
N PRO A 420 3.58 -30.42 16.89
CA PRO A 420 2.82 -31.64 16.62
C PRO A 420 2.58 -31.85 15.11
N ALA A 421 2.36 -33.10 14.70
CA ALA A 421 2.19 -33.45 13.28
C ALA A 421 1.03 -32.68 12.61
N GLU A 422 -0.04 -32.42 13.35
CA GLU A 422 -1.23 -31.70 12.90
C GLU A 422 -0.96 -30.21 12.61
N ALA A 423 0.02 -29.62 13.31
CA ALA A 423 0.44 -28.22 13.19
C ALA A 423 1.63 -28.06 12.23
N SER A 424 2.60 -28.98 12.29
CA SER A 424 3.84 -28.91 11.49
C SER A 424 3.58 -29.03 9.99
N ARG A 425 2.53 -29.75 9.58
CA ARG A 425 2.11 -29.86 8.17
C ARG A 425 1.87 -28.51 7.48
N PHE A 426 1.48 -27.47 8.22
CA PHE A 426 1.21 -26.15 7.64
C PHE A 426 2.48 -25.33 7.38
N LEU A 427 3.59 -25.68 8.05
CA LEU A 427 4.90 -25.06 7.84
C LEU A 427 5.72 -25.75 6.74
N ILE A 428 5.54 -27.07 6.58
CA ILE A 428 6.26 -27.85 5.59
C ILE A 428 5.61 -27.60 4.22
N GLN A 429 6.04 -26.54 3.53
CA GLN A 429 5.62 -26.27 2.15
C GLN A 429 6.54 -26.98 1.16
N GLY A 430 6.01 -27.51 0.07
CA GLY A 430 6.82 -28.01 -1.05
C GLY A 430 7.81 -26.96 -1.58
N TRP A 431 8.94 -27.39 -2.15
CA TRP A 431 9.84 -26.46 -2.83
C TRP A 431 9.11 -25.82 -4.02
N ARG A 432 9.20 -24.49 -4.15
CA ARG A 432 8.65 -23.71 -5.25
C ARG A 432 9.70 -22.71 -5.73
N PRO A 433 9.68 -22.33 -7.03
CA PRO A 433 10.54 -21.26 -7.52
C PRO A 433 10.14 -19.94 -6.86
N ALA A 434 11.13 -19.07 -6.62
CA ALA A 434 10.86 -17.71 -6.15
C ALA A 434 9.93 -16.99 -7.14
N LYS A 435 8.92 -16.29 -6.60
CA LYS A 435 8.01 -15.44 -7.37
C LYS A 435 8.37 -13.97 -7.16
N PRO A 436 8.10 -13.12 -8.16
CA PRO A 436 8.19 -11.69 -7.94
C PRO A 436 7.17 -11.24 -6.90
N TYR A 437 7.56 -10.30 -6.06
CA TYR A 437 6.67 -9.66 -5.10
C TYR A 437 7.00 -8.18 -4.99
N MET A 438 6.06 -7.39 -4.45
CA MET A 438 6.28 -5.96 -4.21
C MET A 438 6.36 -5.60 -2.73
N THR A 439 7.06 -4.50 -2.44
CA THR A 439 7.03 -3.84 -1.13
C THR A 439 6.81 -2.34 -1.29
N ASP A 440 6.40 -1.69 -0.18
CA ASP A 440 6.33 -0.23 -0.04
C ASP A 440 5.29 0.48 -0.91
N MET A 441 4.34 -0.27 -1.46
CA MET A 441 3.23 0.23 -2.27
C MET A 441 2.15 0.94 -1.47
N ALA A 442 1.66 2.08 -1.95
CA ALA A 442 0.34 2.59 -1.60
C ALA A 442 -0.69 1.92 -2.51
N ARG A 443 -1.77 1.35 -1.95
CA ARG A 443 -2.72 0.55 -2.73
C ARG A 443 -4.12 0.58 -2.15
N PHE A 444 -5.09 0.28 -3.00
CA PHE A 444 -6.50 0.09 -2.65
C PHE A 444 -6.99 -1.23 -3.28
N GLY A 445 -7.42 -2.18 -2.45
CA GLY A 445 -7.58 -3.58 -2.88
C GLY A 445 -6.27 -4.16 -3.39
N GLN A 446 -6.29 -4.71 -4.61
CA GLN A 446 -5.10 -5.19 -5.35
C GLN A 446 -4.41 -4.11 -6.18
N ALA A 447 -5.09 -3.00 -6.42
CA ALA A 447 -4.61 -1.98 -7.32
C ALA A 447 -3.60 -1.07 -6.61
N VAL A 448 -2.47 -0.86 -7.24
CA VAL A 448 -1.32 -0.12 -6.69
C VAL A 448 -1.32 1.29 -7.25
N LEU A 449 -1.25 2.30 -6.38
CA LEU A 449 -1.05 3.66 -6.83
C LEU A 449 0.35 3.79 -7.42
N LEU A 450 0.42 4.12 -8.71
CA LEU A 450 1.66 4.45 -9.39
C LEU A 450 1.67 5.94 -9.69
N ASN A 451 2.41 6.69 -8.87
CA ASN A 451 2.72 8.09 -9.11
C ASN A 451 4.09 8.41 -8.50
N PRO A 452 4.66 9.61 -8.70
CA PRO A 452 5.98 9.95 -8.15
C PRO A 452 6.09 9.88 -6.62
N ALA A 453 4.97 9.90 -5.88
CA ALA A 453 4.97 9.71 -4.42
C ALA A 453 4.87 8.22 -4.01
N SER A 454 4.55 7.31 -4.93
CA SER A 454 4.34 5.89 -4.68
C SER A 454 5.00 5.05 -5.77
N THR A 455 6.27 4.71 -5.55
CA THR A 455 7.04 3.80 -6.41
C THR A 455 7.30 2.48 -5.67
N PRO A 456 6.55 1.40 -5.96
CA PRO A 456 6.78 0.11 -5.31
C PRO A 456 8.17 -0.43 -5.64
N LEU A 457 8.77 -1.15 -4.69
CA LEU A 457 9.95 -1.96 -4.96
C LEU A 457 9.50 -3.35 -5.39
N ILE A 458 10.00 -3.82 -6.54
CA ILE A 458 9.80 -5.16 -7.07
C ILE A 458 11.01 -6.00 -6.67
N HIS A 459 10.73 -7.19 -6.13
CA HIS A 459 11.74 -8.11 -5.64
C HIS A 459 11.58 -9.44 -6.34
N MET A 460 12.69 -10.05 -6.70
CA MET A 460 12.73 -11.44 -7.12
C MET A 460 14.16 -11.96 -6.95
N ASP A 461 14.31 -13.16 -6.40
CA ASP A 461 15.62 -13.77 -6.25
C ASP A 461 16.27 -14.04 -7.62
N GLY A 462 17.56 -13.72 -7.75
CA GLY A 462 18.30 -13.82 -9.01
C GLY A 462 17.95 -12.78 -10.09
N ALA A 463 17.10 -11.78 -9.81
CA ALA A 463 16.84 -10.69 -10.74
C ALA A 463 18.00 -9.70 -10.80
N ILE A 464 18.43 -9.37 -12.02
CA ILE A 464 19.52 -8.42 -12.30
C ILE A 464 19.05 -7.13 -12.98
N GLY A 465 17.78 -7.08 -13.37
CA GLY A 465 17.18 -5.95 -14.07
C GLY A 465 15.80 -6.29 -14.57
N GLY A 466 15.23 -5.41 -15.38
CA GLY A 466 13.98 -5.67 -16.07
C GLY A 466 13.44 -4.45 -16.81
N SER A 467 12.34 -4.65 -17.50
CA SER A 467 11.53 -3.60 -18.15
C SER A 467 10.18 -3.46 -17.48
N TYR A 468 9.50 -2.35 -17.76
CA TYR A 468 8.11 -2.14 -17.41
C TYR A 468 7.34 -1.55 -18.58
N ILE A 469 6.03 -1.84 -18.63
CA ILE A 469 5.06 -1.28 -19.57
C ILE A 469 3.82 -0.89 -18.78
N ILE A 470 3.46 0.39 -18.79
CA ILE A 470 2.24 0.93 -18.18
C ILE A 470 1.23 1.19 -19.29
N SER A 471 -0.02 0.75 -19.08
CA SER A 471 -1.10 0.84 -20.05
C SER A 471 -2.42 1.32 -19.44
N ASN A 472 -3.29 1.86 -20.29
CA ASN A 472 -4.64 2.29 -19.94
C ASN A 472 -5.65 1.13 -20.01
N SER A 473 -6.93 1.43 -19.75
CA SER A 473 -8.02 0.44 -19.75
C SER A 473 -8.33 -0.16 -21.12
N ASN A 474 -7.94 0.53 -22.20
CA ASN A 474 -8.07 0.04 -23.58
C ASN A 474 -6.90 -0.87 -23.99
N GLY A 475 -5.86 -0.97 -23.15
CA GLY A 475 -4.62 -1.69 -23.45
C GLY A 475 -3.59 -0.88 -24.25
N ASP A 476 -3.80 0.43 -24.43
CA ASP A 476 -2.81 1.29 -25.08
C ASP A 476 -1.63 1.52 -24.14
N GLU A 477 -0.41 1.42 -24.67
CA GLU A 477 0.82 1.72 -23.94
C GLU A 477 0.93 3.23 -23.67
N LEU A 478 0.97 3.60 -22.39
CA LEU A 478 1.18 4.98 -21.95
C LEU A 478 2.68 5.29 -21.85
N ILE A 479 3.45 4.37 -21.26
CA ILE A 479 4.89 4.51 -21.12
C ILE A 479 5.54 3.13 -20.93
N SER A 480 6.75 2.98 -21.43
CA SER A 480 7.63 1.86 -21.13
C SER A 480 9.05 2.31 -20.81
N GLY A 481 9.81 1.45 -20.13
CA GLY A 481 11.19 1.74 -19.78
C GLY A 481 11.88 0.61 -19.05
N SER A 482 13.08 0.90 -18.55
CA SER A 482 13.87 -0.04 -17.76
C SER A 482 13.71 0.22 -16.26
N LEU A 483 13.69 -0.86 -15.49
CA LEU A 483 13.74 -0.81 -14.03
C LEU A 483 15.15 -0.46 -13.56
N VAL A 484 15.22 0.27 -12.45
CA VAL A 484 16.48 0.65 -11.79
C VAL A 484 16.67 -0.18 -10.53
N GLN A 485 17.89 -0.64 -10.31
CA GLN A 485 18.27 -1.40 -9.13
C GLN A 485 18.52 -0.46 -7.93
N ALA A 486 17.72 -0.60 -6.88
CA ALA A 486 17.99 -0.07 -5.56
C ALA A 486 18.69 -1.12 -4.67
N SER A 487 19.16 -0.69 -3.50
CA SER A 487 19.78 -1.55 -2.48
C SER A 487 18.87 -2.68 -1.97
N LYS A 488 17.55 -2.56 -2.18
CA LYS A 488 16.55 -3.50 -1.68
C LYS A 488 15.65 -4.10 -2.76
N GLY A 489 15.77 -3.73 -4.03
CA GLY A 489 14.87 -4.23 -5.09
C GLY A 489 14.94 -3.38 -6.36
N LEU A 490 14.17 -3.75 -7.37
CA LEU A 490 14.00 -3.03 -8.63
C LEU A 490 12.83 -2.03 -8.51
N PHE A 491 12.88 -0.89 -9.20
CA PHE A 491 11.78 0.07 -9.18
C PHE A 491 11.71 0.91 -10.45
N ILE A 492 10.56 1.55 -10.67
CA ILE A 492 10.37 2.55 -11.73
C ILE A 492 10.86 3.91 -11.18
N PRO A 493 11.79 4.60 -11.86
CA PRO A 493 12.23 5.93 -11.43
C PRO A 493 11.07 6.92 -11.34
N SER A 494 11.01 7.68 -10.25
CA SER A 494 9.89 8.59 -9.97
C SER A 494 9.68 9.65 -11.06
N GLU A 495 10.77 10.05 -11.74
CA GLU A 495 10.78 11.02 -12.84
C GLU A 495 10.00 10.51 -14.05
N LYS A 496 9.91 9.18 -14.23
CA LYS A 496 9.16 8.57 -15.33
C LYS A 496 7.65 8.55 -15.09
N LEU A 497 7.21 8.85 -13.86
CA LEU A 497 5.80 8.80 -13.48
C LEU A 497 5.11 10.18 -13.48
N ILE A 498 5.81 11.24 -13.85
CA ILE A 498 5.32 12.64 -13.72
C ILE A 498 4.13 12.94 -14.64
N GLU A 499 4.17 12.45 -15.88
CA GLU A 499 3.20 12.81 -16.93
C GLU A 499 2.14 11.71 -17.18
N ILE A 500 2.09 10.69 -16.32
CA ILE A 500 1.18 9.56 -16.50
C ILE A 500 -0.18 9.90 -15.88
N SER A 501 -1.24 9.67 -16.66
CA SER A 501 -2.63 9.70 -16.21
C SER A 501 -3.40 8.56 -16.87
N ASP A 502 -4.55 8.18 -16.30
CA ASP A 502 -5.43 7.10 -16.80
C ASP A 502 -4.79 5.69 -16.84
N GLN A 503 -3.74 5.47 -16.06
CA GLN A 503 -3.10 4.16 -15.92
C GLN A 503 -4.02 3.17 -15.20
N THR A 504 -4.12 1.95 -15.73
CA THR A 504 -4.90 0.85 -15.11
C THR A 504 -4.12 -0.43 -14.95
N PHE A 505 -3.05 -0.61 -15.73
CA PHE A 505 -2.24 -1.82 -15.69
C PHE A 505 -0.75 -1.53 -15.85
N CYS A 506 0.09 -2.26 -15.11
CA CYS A 506 1.53 -2.23 -15.24
C CYS A 506 2.08 -3.66 -15.33
N ARG A 507 2.78 -3.95 -16.41
CA ARG A 507 3.54 -5.19 -16.62
C ARG A 507 5.00 -4.96 -16.28
N TYR A 508 5.56 -5.83 -15.46
CA TYR A 508 7.00 -5.91 -15.18
C TYR A 508 7.58 -7.14 -15.86
N GLU A 509 8.71 -6.98 -16.53
CA GLU A 509 9.44 -8.05 -17.20
C GLU A 509 10.82 -8.18 -16.54
N LEU A 510 10.97 -9.12 -15.62
CA LEU A 510 12.17 -9.26 -14.81
C LEU A 510 13.20 -10.18 -15.47
N THR A 511 14.41 -9.68 -15.65
CA THR A 511 15.53 -10.44 -16.22
C THR A 511 16.29 -11.16 -15.10
N LEU A 512 16.40 -12.49 -15.21
CA LEU A 512 17.11 -13.34 -14.26
C LEU A 512 18.51 -13.72 -14.77
N VAL A 513 19.46 -13.94 -13.86
CA VAL A 513 20.80 -14.47 -14.21
C VAL A 513 20.73 -15.83 -14.89
N SER A 514 19.79 -16.69 -14.44
CA SER A 514 19.70 -18.10 -14.82
C SER A 514 18.81 -18.37 -16.04
N SER A 515 18.18 -17.35 -16.62
CA SER A 515 17.17 -17.52 -17.67
C SER A 515 17.20 -16.40 -18.71
N ASN A 516 17.12 -16.78 -19.98
CA ASN A 516 16.97 -15.84 -21.10
C ASN A 516 15.52 -15.37 -21.32
N THR A 517 14.54 -16.06 -20.73
CA THR A 517 13.14 -15.62 -20.75
C THR A 517 12.86 -14.78 -19.50
N PRO A 518 12.35 -13.54 -19.65
CA PRO A 518 11.99 -12.71 -18.52
C PRO A 518 10.80 -13.32 -17.78
N VAL A 519 10.71 -13.04 -16.48
CA VAL A 519 9.55 -13.38 -15.67
C VAL A 519 8.57 -12.21 -15.70
N ILE A 520 7.36 -12.49 -16.18
CA ILE A 520 6.28 -11.51 -16.29
C ILE A 520 5.60 -11.40 -14.92
N PHE A 521 5.37 -10.16 -14.49
CA PHE A 521 4.63 -9.84 -13.29
C PHE A 521 3.68 -8.68 -13.56
N ASP A 522 2.41 -9.00 -13.58
CA ASP A 522 1.34 -8.12 -14.01
C ASP A 522 0.58 -7.59 -12.80
N VAL A 523 0.36 -6.26 -12.75
CA VAL A 523 -0.22 -5.59 -11.59
C VAL A 523 -1.24 -4.53 -12.03
N HIS A 524 -2.41 -4.54 -11.39
CA HIS A 524 -3.39 -3.47 -11.53
C HIS A 524 -2.91 -2.20 -10.85
N VAL A 525 -3.10 -1.06 -11.50
CA VAL A 525 -2.62 0.22 -10.99
C VAL A 525 -3.73 1.27 -10.94
N LEU A 526 -3.54 2.24 -10.06
CA LEU A 526 -4.43 3.38 -9.88
C LEU A 526 -3.68 4.65 -10.30
N ASP A 527 -4.42 5.57 -10.89
CA ASP A 527 -3.99 6.93 -11.15
C ASP A 527 -4.26 7.86 -9.96
N HIS A 528 -5.35 7.62 -9.21
CA HIS A 528 -5.70 8.34 -7.99
C HIS A 528 -6.33 7.43 -6.93
N ALA A 529 -6.34 7.88 -5.67
CA ALA A 529 -6.95 7.18 -4.57
C ALA A 529 -8.49 7.31 -4.65
N PRO A 530 -9.23 6.20 -4.53
CA PRO A 530 -10.68 6.22 -4.53
C PRO A 530 -11.23 6.86 -3.24
N TYR A 531 -12.47 7.33 -3.31
CA TYR A 531 -13.18 7.88 -2.16
C TYR A 531 -13.45 6.79 -1.12
N ALA A 532 -12.80 6.87 0.04
CA ALA A 532 -13.02 5.99 1.18
C ALA A 532 -12.68 6.71 2.49
N GLY A 533 -13.34 6.31 3.58
CA GLY A 533 -13.11 6.87 4.91
C GLY A 533 -11.71 6.58 5.45
N TYR A 534 -11.18 7.50 6.26
CA TYR A 534 -9.91 7.33 6.95
C TYR A 534 -10.10 6.62 8.28
N ARG A 535 -9.08 5.88 8.73
CA ARG A 535 -9.10 5.28 10.06
C ARG A 535 -8.82 6.32 11.12
N GLU A 536 -9.71 6.38 12.10
CA GLU A 536 -9.52 7.21 13.28
C GLU A 536 -8.57 6.53 14.27
N ILE A 537 -7.92 7.34 15.10
CA ILE A 537 -7.07 6.84 16.17
C ILE A 537 -7.94 6.20 17.24
N THR A 538 -7.62 4.96 17.63
CA THR A 538 -8.24 4.29 18.77
C THR A 538 -7.80 4.92 20.08
N GLU A 539 -8.73 5.05 21.03
CA GLU A 539 -8.50 5.66 22.35
C GLU A 539 -7.87 7.07 22.24
N PRO A 540 -8.48 8.02 21.51
CA PRO A 540 -7.91 9.35 21.25
C PRO A 540 -7.52 10.12 22.53
N GLN A 541 -8.14 9.82 23.67
CA GLN A 541 -7.80 10.38 24.98
C GLN A 541 -6.37 10.03 25.46
N ASP A 542 -5.84 8.89 25.01
CA ASP A 542 -4.48 8.43 25.29
C ASP A 542 -3.44 9.09 24.40
N TRP A 543 -3.85 9.85 23.39
CA TRP A 543 -2.96 10.53 22.47
C TRP A 543 -2.98 12.03 22.71
N LEU A 544 -1.80 12.64 22.70
CA LEU A 544 -1.66 14.06 22.95
C LEU A 544 -1.14 14.79 21.72
N THR A 545 -1.61 16.02 21.52
CA THR A 545 -1.18 16.93 20.47
C THR A 545 -1.03 18.35 21.00
N ASP A 546 -0.41 19.24 20.22
CA ASP A 546 -0.22 20.64 20.60
C ASP A 546 -1.57 21.36 20.71
N GLY A 547 -1.93 21.77 21.94
CA GLY A 547 -3.13 22.54 22.22
C GLY A 547 -2.96 24.04 21.91
N PRO A 548 -4.06 24.80 21.90
CA PRO A 548 -4.04 26.23 21.58
C PRO A 548 -3.42 27.14 22.66
N LEU A 549 -3.13 26.61 23.86
CA LEU A 549 -2.72 27.41 25.03
C LEU A 549 -1.35 27.01 25.62
N GLY A 550 -0.47 26.41 24.82
CA GLY A 550 0.90 26.17 25.26
C GLY A 550 1.14 24.86 26.00
N THR A 551 0.22 23.92 25.91
CA THR A 551 0.31 22.59 26.54
C THR A 551 -0.20 21.53 25.60
N LEU A 552 0.18 20.29 25.87
CA LEU A 552 -0.35 19.15 25.14
C LEU A 552 -1.73 18.75 25.67
N ILE A 553 -2.68 18.56 24.76
CA ILE A 553 -4.06 18.18 25.06
C ILE A 553 -4.42 16.82 24.44
N PRO A 554 -5.40 16.09 25.00
CA PRO A 554 -5.93 14.88 24.38
C PRO A 554 -6.49 15.15 22.96
N LEU A 555 -6.44 14.15 22.06
CA LEU A 555 -6.91 14.32 20.68
C LEU A 555 -8.42 14.63 20.56
N ASP A 556 -9.21 14.11 21.51
CA ASP A 556 -10.68 14.27 21.57
C ASP A 556 -11.13 15.49 22.36
N ASP A 557 -10.22 16.16 23.06
CA ASP A 557 -10.50 17.45 23.70
C ASP A 557 -10.50 18.56 22.63
N SER A 558 -11.47 18.48 21.71
CA SER A 558 -12.03 19.67 21.05
C SER A 558 -13.10 20.32 21.93
N SER A 559 -13.09 20.02 23.24
CA SER A 559 -13.94 20.69 24.22
C SER A 559 -13.75 22.19 24.02
N THR A 560 -14.85 22.85 23.70
CA THR A 560 -15.05 24.29 23.83
C THR A 560 -14.12 24.78 24.92
N ILE A 561 -13.11 25.58 24.56
CA ILE A 561 -12.20 26.16 25.52
C ILE A 561 -13.11 26.82 26.55
N ASP A 562 -13.21 26.23 27.74
CA ASP A 562 -14.00 26.82 28.81
C ASP A 562 -13.50 28.25 28.92
N PRO A 563 -14.39 29.26 28.82
CA PRO A 563 -13.97 30.65 28.82
C PRO A 563 -13.10 30.83 30.04
N VAL A 564 -11.80 31.00 29.80
CA VAL A 564 -10.79 31.01 30.85
C VAL A 564 -11.30 32.01 31.86
N LYS A 565 -11.62 31.54 33.08
CA LYS A 565 -11.98 32.43 34.19
C LYS A 565 -10.94 33.53 34.14
N GLN A 566 -11.37 34.80 34.10
CA GLN A 566 -10.52 35.97 33.93
C GLN A 566 -9.52 36.13 35.10
N GLU A 567 -8.66 35.15 35.31
CA GLU A 567 -7.45 35.27 36.09
C GLU A 567 -6.55 36.25 35.35
N LYS A 568 -5.90 37.14 36.10
CA LYS A 568 -5.02 38.17 35.55
C LYS A 568 -3.92 37.53 34.72
N MET A 569 -4.19 37.51 33.43
CA MET A 569 -3.43 36.90 32.37
C MET A 569 -2.15 37.74 32.14
N THR A 570 -0.96 37.15 32.36
CA THR A 570 0.33 37.89 32.24
C THR A 570 0.92 37.73 30.83
N PRO A 571 1.01 38.78 30.00
CA PRO A 571 1.51 38.64 28.63
C PRO A 571 2.98 38.18 28.59
N LEU A 572 3.30 37.33 27.62
CA LEU A 572 4.67 36.85 27.37
C LEU A 572 5.60 38.00 26.94
N SER A 573 5.09 38.95 26.15
CA SER A 573 5.82 40.13 25.68
C SER A 573 5.51 41.39 26.49
N GLY A 574 6.50 42.27 26.61
CA GLY A 574 6.26 43.67 26.97
C GLY A 574 5.55 44.43 25.84
N SER A 575 5.39 45.75 25.99
CA SER A 575 4.71 46.64 25.03
C SER A 575 5.43 46.85 23.68
N GLN A 576 6.33 45.95 23.27
CA GLN A 576 7.09 46.05 22.01
C GLN A 576 6.30 45.47 20.83
N PRO A 577 6.39 46.07 19.63
CA PRO A 577 5.77 45.52 18.44
C PRO A 577 6.50 44.24 18.02
N LEU A 578 5.78 43.12 18.02
CA LEU A 578 6.29 41.80 17.64
C LEU A 578 6.45 41.61 16.12
N TRP A 579 5.96 42.57 15.32
CA TRP A 579 5.97 42.52 13.86
C TRP A 579 6.70 43.74 13.29
N GLN A 580 7.58 43.50 12.34
CA GLN A 580 8.23 44.55 11.57
C GLN A 580 7.35 44.89 10.36
N TYR A 581 6.97 46.16 10.19
CA TYR A 581 6.18 46.57 9.03
C TYR A 581 7.10 46.94 7.87
N GLU A 582 6.85 46.36 6.69
CA GLU A 582 7.53 46.68 5.45
C GLU A 582 6.52 47.01 4.34
N ASN A 583 6.89 47.96 3.49
CA ASN A 583 6.04 48.46 2.41
C ASN A 583 6.45 47.83 1.07
N ASN A 584 6.47 46.50 1.02
CA ASN A 584 6.82 45.73 -0.16
C ASN A 584 5.61 45.49 -1.08
N LEU A 585 5.86 45.10 -2.33
CA LEU A 585 4.81 44.65 -3.25
C LEU A 585 4.08 43.43 -2.67
N LEU A 586 2.75 43.49 -2.65
CA LEU A 586 1.91 42.38 -2.17
C LEU A 586 2.01 41.18 -3.12
N THR A 587 2.00 39.99 -2.53
CA THR A 587 1.98 38.70 -3.22
C THR A 587 0.69 38.60 -4.03
N LYS A 588 0.80 38.30 -5.33
CA LYS A 588 -0.38 38.12 -6.17
C LYS A 588 -1.04 36.78 -5.85
N CYS A 589 -2.26 36.85 -5.33
CA CYS A 589 -3.10 35.67 -5.11
C CYS A 589 -4.30 35.71 -6.09
N GLY A 590 -4.71 34.54 -6.57
CA GLY A 590 -5.81 34.40 -7.52
C GLY A 590 -6.65 33.16 -7.24
N HIS A 591 -7.83 33.13 -7.87
CA HIS A 591 -8.66 31.93 -7.90
C HIS A 591 -8.30 31.09 -9.12
N VAL A 592 -8.15 29.78 -8.91
CA VAL A 592 -7.99 28.76 -9.95
C VAL A 592 -9.08 27.71 -9.86
N GLU A 593 -9.12 26.78 -10.82
CA GLU A 593 -10.02 25.64 -10.74
C GLU A 593 -9.65 24.71 -9.57
N LEU A 594 -10.60 23.93 -9.09
CA LEU A 594 -10.44 23.09 -7.90
C LEU A 594 -9.26 22.11 -8.01
N HIS A 595 -9.03 21.59 -9.22
CA HIS A 595 -8.03 20.57 -9.53
C HIS A 595 -6.67 21.13 -9.93
N ASP A 596 -6.53 22.44 -10.14
CA ASP A 596 -5.28 23.12 -10.49
C ASP A 596 -4.36 23.25 -9.27
N ILE A 597 -4.00 22.14 -8.65
CA ILE A 597 -3.04 22.12 -7.53
C ILE A 597 -1.64 21.75 -8.04
N PRO A 598 -0.57 22.22 -7.37
CA PRO A 598 0.77 21.75 -7.71
C PRO A 598 0.84 20.22 -7.63
N ALA A 599 1.28 19.58 -8.72
CA ALA A 599 1.23 18.12 -8.89
C ALA A 599 1.89 17.35 -7.73
N VAL A 600 2.95 17.90 -7.13
CA VAL A 600 3.62 17.34 -5.94
C VAL A 600 2.66 17.06 -4.79
N PHE A 601 1.70 17.95 -4.57
CA PHE A 601 0.73 17.78 -3.50
C PHE A 601 -0.36 16.81 -3.91
N ASP A 602 -0.77 16.79 -5.19
CA ASP A 602 -1.71 15.79 -5.65
C ASP A 602 -1.15 14.38 -5.43
N TRP A 603 0.08 14.12 -5.90
CA TRP A 603 0.72 12.82 -5.72
C TRP A 603 0.84 12.41 -4.26
N LEU A 604 1.24 13.35 -3.39
CA LEU A 604 1.33 13.14 -1.95
C LEU A 604 -0.03 12.89 -1.30
N ALA A 605 -1.07 13.64 -1.68
CA ALA A 605 -2.43 13.45 -1.16
C ALA A 605 -2.92 12.04 -1.48
N GLU A 606 -2.77 11.59 -2.73
CA GLU A 606 -3.21 10.25 -3.15
C GLU A 606 -2.45 9.15 -2.38
N ALA A 607 -1.12 9.25 -2.31
CA ALA A 607 -0.30 8.23 -1.63
C ALA A 607 -0.59 8.17 -0.12
N LEU A 608 -0.74 9.32 0.52
CA LEU A 608 -0.97 9.42 1.97
C LEU A 608 -2.41 9.03 2.33
N ALA A 609 -3.40 9.37 1.50
CA ALA A 609 -4.79 8.94 1.68
C ALA A 609 -4.89 7.41 1.77
N LEU A 610 -4.25 6.68 0.84
CA LEU A 610 -4.23 5.22 0.86
C LEU A 610 -3.55 4.63 2.11
N ARG A 611 -2.62 5.36 2.74
CA ARG A 611 -2.06 4.96 4.05
C ARG A 611 -3.08 5.15 5.16
N PHE A 612 -3.71 6.31 5.23
CA PHE A 612 -4.66 6.64 6.30
C PHE A 612 -6.00 5.91 6.18
N GLN A 613 -6.36 5.40 5.00
CA GLN A 613 -7.48 4.47 4.82
C GLN A 613 -7.24 3.11 5.51
N ARG A 614 -5.99 2.76 5.82
CA ARG A 614 -5.64 1.45 6.41
C ARG A 614 -5.16 1.52 7.86
N ARG A 615 -4.67 2.66 8.30
CA ARG A 615 -4.18 2.85 9.67
C ARG A 615 -4.36 4.30 10.09
N SER A 616 -4.42 4.51 11.39
CA SER A 616 -4.71 5.82 11.98
C SER A 616 -3.47 6.70 12.20
N THR A 617 -2.27 6.11 12.15
CA THR A 617 -0.99 6.82 12.34
C THR A 617 0.04 6.47 11.28
N LEU A 618 1.01 7.37 11.08
CA LEU A 618 2.09 7.24 10.09
C LEU A 618 3.44 7.55 10.74
N PRO A 619 4.45 6.66 10.65
CA PRO A 619 5.80 6.96 11.11
C PRO A 619 6.48 8.06 10.26
N PHE A 620 7.32 8.88 10.89
CA PHE A 620 8.09 9.92 10.19
C PHE A 620 9.02 9.35 9.11
N SER A 621 9.60 8.17 9.33
CA SER A 621 10.47 7.49 8.35
C SER A 621 9.72 7.14 7.07
N GLU A 622 8.44 6.81 7.18
CA GLU A 622 7.62 6.48 6.02
C GLU A 622 7.15 7.73 5.29
N LEU A 623 6.72 8.78 6.00
CA LEU A 623 6.45 10.08 5.37
C LEU A 623 7.68 10.58 4.61
N LYS A 624 8.86 10.48 5.23
CA LYS A 624 10.13 10.89 4.62
C LYS A 624 10.37 10.20 3.28
N ARG A 625 10.08 8.89 3.19
CA ARG A 625 10.23 8.13 1.95
C ARG A 625 9.35 8.65 0.82
N HIS A 626 8.07 8.89 1.08
CA HIS A 626 7.14 9.44 0.08
C HIS A 626 7.61 10.82 -0.41
N ILE A 627 8.10 11.66 0.51
CA ILE A 627 8.60 13.00 0.19
C ILE A 627 9.90 12.94 -0.62
N GLU A 628 10.84 12.04 -0.28
CA GLU A 628 12.12 11.90 -0.99
C GLU A 628 11.92 11.51 -2.45
N LEU A 629 10.93 10.66 -2.74
CA LEU A 629 10.60 10.28 -4.12
C LEU A 629 10.07 11.48 -4.92
N VAL A 630 9.15 12.26 -4.36
CA VAL A 630 8.64 13.49 -5.01
C VAL A 630 9.74 14.55 -5.15
N SER A 631 10.63 14.63 -4.16
CA SER A 631 11.78 15.52 -4.17
C SER A 631 12.73 15.19 -5.33
N GLN A 632 12.98 13.90 -5.59
CA GLN A 632 13.77 13.43 -6.73
C GLN A 632 13.09 13.76 -8.05
N ALA A 633 11.80 13.44 -8.19
CA ALA A 633 11.02 13.73 -9.40
C ALA A 633 10.98 15.22 -9.77
N THR A 634 10.94 16.12 -8.78
CA THR A 634 10.71 17.57 -9.03
C THR A 634 11.91 18.47 -8.75
N SER A 635 13.00 17.92 -8.21
CA SER A 635 14.14 18.69 -7.67
C SER A 635 13.77 19.68 -6.54
N ILE A 636 12.54 19.61 -5.99
CA ILE A 636 12.14 20.42 -4.83
C ILE A 636 12.74 19.81 -3.57
N PRO A 637 13.40 20.58 -2.68
CA PRO A 637 14.00 20.03 -1.48
C PRO A 637 12.99 19.32 -0.55
N ALA A 638 13.30 18.09 -0.14
CA ALA A 638 12.45 17.28 0.73
C ALA A 638 12.04 17.99 2.04
N TRP A 639 12.93 18.80 2.62
CA TRP A 639 12.63 19.56 3.83
C TRP A 639 11.51 20.60 3.60
N LYS A 640 11.44 21.20 2.40
CA LYS A 640 10.46 22.22 2.02
C LYS A 640 9.08 21.58 1.82
N LEU A 641 9.04 20.44 1.12
CA LEU A 641 7.82 19.62 0.99
C LEU A 641 7.29 19.23 2.37
N ARG A 642 8.14 18.60 3.20
CA ARG A 642 7.77 18.19 4.57
C ARG A 642 7.17 19.34 5.36
N ARG A 643 7.88 20.47 5.42
CA ARG A 643 7.45 21.65 6.17
C ARG A 643 6.11 22.15 5.68
N THR A 644 5.91 22.18 4.36
CA THR A 644 4.65 22.62 3.75
C THR A 644 3.48 21.72 4.16
N LEU A 645 3.64 20.38 4.19
CA LEU A 645 2.57 19.45 4.60
C LEU A 645 2.05 19.69 6.02
N PHE A 646 2.94 20.03 6.97
CA PHE A 646 2.52 20.44 8.32
C PHE A 646 1.89 21.83 8.32
N ALA A 647 2.48 22.76 7.56
CA ALA A 647 2.01 24.12 7.45
C ALA A 647 0.60 24.19 6.83
N ILE A 648 0.24 23.32 5.90
CA ILE A 648 -1.09 23.32 5.29
C ILE A 648 -2.10 22.50 6.10
N GLY A 649 -1.73 22.06 7.32
CA GLY A 649 -2.63 21.33 8.21
C GLY A 649 -3.07 19.99 7.65
N TRP A 650 -2.21 19.27 6.91
CA TRP A 650 -2.49 17.87 6.55
C TRP A 650 -2.14 16.93 7.69
N PHE A 651 -1.05 17.22 8.39
CA PHE A 651 -0.56 16.40 9.49
C PHE A 651 -0.47 17.16 10.79
N ARG A 652 -0.71 16.43 11.87
CA ARG A 652 -0.35 16.82 13.23
C ARG A 652 0.58 15.77 13.82
N VAL A 653 1.50 16.24 14.65
CA VAL A 653 2.35 15.36 15.45
C VAL A 653 1.57 14.94 16.67
N VAL A 654 1.53 13.65 16.93
CA VAL A 654 0.86 13.07 18.10
C VAL A 654 1.83 12.20 18.88
N GLN A 655 1.61 12.14 20.19
CA GLN A 655 2.39 11.29 21.08
C GLN A 655 1.49 10.58 22.09
N ARG A 656 1.79 9.32 22.39
CA ARG A 656 0.98 8.57 23.34
C ARG A 656 1.27 8.99 24.79
N ARG A 657 0.25 8.93 25.65
CA ARG A 657 0.25 9.34 27.05
C ARG A 657 1.30 8.58 27.85
N HIS A 658 1.31 7.26 27.68
CA HIS A 658 2.07 6.32 28.49
C HIS A 658 3.35 5.77 27.83
N ALA A 659 3.52 6.00 26.52
CA ALA A 659 4.68 5.59 25.73
C ALA A 659 4.98 6.66 24.66
N PRO A 660 5.82 7.67 24.92
CA PRO A 660 5.93 8.88 24.12
C PRO A 660 6.85 8.68 22.90
N TYR A 661 6.46 7.79 22.00
CA TYR A 661 6.96 7.77 20.64
C TYR A 661 6.14 8.75 19.79
N LEU A 662 6.82 9.52 18.93
CA LEU A 662 6.20 10.50 18.06
C LEU A 662 5.77 9.84 16.76
N VAL A 663 4.49 9.97 16.42
CA VAL A 663 3.93 9.55 15.14
C VAL A 663 3.12 10.69 14.54
N LEU A 664 2.73 10.51 13.28
CA LEU A 664 1.90 11.45 12.56
C LEU A 664 0.47 10.93 12.54
N SER A 665 -0.48 11.85 12.70
CA SER A 665 -1.90 11.61 12.44
C SER A 665 -2.38 12.60 11.40
N LEU A 666 -3.42 12.22 10.66
CA LEU A 666 -4.14 13.17 9.82
C LEU A 666 -4.72 14.27 10.71
N ALA A 667 -4.53 15.52 10.31
CA ALA A 667 -5.18 16.65 10.96
C ALA A 667 -6.64 16.71 10.51
N LYS A 668 -7.54 17.14 11.43
CA LYS A 668 -8.94 17.36 11.08
C LYS A 668 -9.03 18.41 9.98
N ARG A 669 -9.87 18.14 8.97
CA ARG A 669 -10.24 19.12 7.94
C ARG A 669 -11.04 20.22 8.61
N THR A 670 -10.79 21.46 8.22
CA THR A 670 -11.38 22.62 8.87
C THR A 670 -12.16 23.45 7.89
N ILE A 671 -13.20 24.11 8.36
CA ILE A 671 -14.03 25.03 7.57
C ILE A 671 -14.33 26.29 8.37
N SER A 672 -14.26 27.44 7.72
CA SER A 672 -14.69 28.73 8.28
C SER A 672 -15.77 29.33 7.39
N VAL A 673 -16.77 29.97 7.98
CA VAL A 673 -17.94 30.49 7.26
C VAL A 673 -18.12 31.99 7.55
N ASP A 674 -18.38 32.77 6.50
CA ASP A 674 -18.84 34.16 6.61
C ASP A 674 -20.21 34.31 5.94
N ALA A 675 -21.15 34.92 6.66
CA ALA A 675 -22.49 35.19 6.17
C ALA A 675 -22.46 36.47 5.33
N ALA A 676 -22.54 36.33 4.00
CA ALA A 676 -22.56 37.45 3.07
C ALA A 676 -24.01 37.88 2.76
N LYS A 677 -24.19 39.12 2.30
CA LYS A 677 -25.52 39.65 1.92
C LYS A 677 -26.21 38.87 0.77
N GLN A 678 -25.47 38.06 0.02
CA GLN A 678 -25.94 37.30 -1.15
C GLN A 678 -25.77 35.78 -1.01
N GLY A 679 -25.45 35.26 0.19
CA GLY A 679 -25.20 33.83 0.43
C GLY A 679 -24.21 33.60 1.55
N ALA A 680 -23.48 32.48 1.53
CA ALA A 680 -22.40 32.21 2.47
C ALA A 680 -21.09 31.93 1.72
N ILE A 681 -19.99 32.49 2.22
CA ILE A 681 -18.65 32.15 1.74
C ILE A 681 -18.03 31.24 2.78
N ALA A 682 -17.66 30.02 2.38
CA ALA A 682 -16.97 29.08 3.24
C ALA A 682 -15.57 28.78 2.71
N ARG A 683 -14.58 28.68 3.59
CA ARG A 683 -13.20 28.29 3.24
C ARG A 683 -12.87 26.99 3.92
N VAL A 684 -12.50 26.00 3.13
CA VAL A 684 -12.14 24.65 3.58
C VAL A 684 -10.63 24.46 3.45
N MET A 685 -10.02 23.84 4.47
CA MET A 685 -8.60 23.50 4.50
C MET A 685 -8.41 22.06 4.97
N GLY A 686 -7.37 21.42 4.44
CA GLY A 686 -7.01 20.04 4.76
C GLY A 686 -6.57 19.29 3.51
N MET A 687 -6.22 18.02 3.70
CA MET A 687 -5.88 17.11 2.60
C MET A 687 -7.17 16.67 1.90
N PHE A 688 -7.23 16.77 0.58
CA PHE A 688 -8.32 16.26 -0.26
C PHE A 688 -7.73 15.57 -1.48
N THR A 689 -8.05 14.29 -1.67
CA THR A 689 -7.72 13.54 -2.89
C THR A 689 -8.54 14.04 -4.08
N ARG A 690 -8.15 13.63 -5.29
CA ARG A 690 -8.89 13.92 -6.53
C ARG A 690 -10.33 13.44 -6.44
N SER A 691 -10.56 12.22 -5.94
CA SER A 691 -11.91 11.67 -5.71
C SER A 691 -12.73 12.53 -4.77
N GLU A 692 -12.14 12.99 -3.67
CA GLU A 692 -12.85 13.83 -2.69
C GLU A 692 -13.15 15.23 -3.22
N ARG A 693 -12.26 15.79 -4.06
CA ARG A 693 -12.49 17.06 -4.76
C ARG A 693 -13.63 16.93 -5.77
N ASN A 694 -13.68 15.83 -6.54
CA ASN A 694 -14.81 15.53 -7.43
C ASN A 694 -16.11 15.46 -6.62
N TYR A 695 -16.11 14.73 -5.50
CA TYR A 695 -17.29 14.59 -4.64
C TYR A 695 -17.74 15.92 -4.01
N LEU A 696 -16.80 16.82 -3.65
CA LEU A 696 -17.10 18.19 -3.23
C LEU A 696 -17.78 18.99 -4.35
N GLN A 697 -17.27 18.90 -5.57
CA GLN A 697 -17.80 19.62 -6.72
C GLN A 697 -19.19 19.11 -7.13
N GLU A 698 -19.41 17.80 -7.09
CA GLU A 698 -20.72 17.16 -7.33
C GLU A 698 -21.78 17.53 -6.28
N ALA A 699 -21.36 17.92 -5.07
CA ALA A 699 -22.27 18.30 -4.00
C ALA A 699 -22.86 19.73 -4.15
N LEU A 700 -22.38 20.51 -5.12
CA LEU A 700 -22.83 21.89 -5.37
C LEU A 700 -24.17 21.94 -6.11
N GLN A 701 -24.97 22.94 -5.80
CA GLN A 701 -26.17 23.30 -6.57
C GLN A 701 -25.82 24.17 -7.79
N SER A 702 -26.75 24.31 -8.75
CA SER A 702 -26.54 24.99 -10.04
C SER A 702 -26.10 26.47 -9.98
N ARG A 703 -26.18 27.12 -8.81
CA ARG A 703 -25.76 28.51 -8.58
C ARG A 703 -24.59 28.64 -7.60
N GLU A 704 -24.12 27.53 -7.04
CA GLU A 704 -23.01 27.50 -6.10
C GLU A 704 -21.70 27.34 -6.88
N LEU A 705 -20.60 27.89 -6.35
CA LEU A 705 -19.29 27.86 -7.01
C LEU A 705 -18.24 27.32 -6.05
N ILE A 706 -17.29 26.55 -6.59
CA ILE A 706 -16.09 26.08 -5.90
C ILE A 706 -14.87 26.60 -6.63
N ARG A 707 -13.94 27.18 -5.89
CA ARG A 707 -12.67 27.68 -6.41
C ARG A 707 -11.57 27.40 -5.41
N ARG A 708 -10.32 27.42 -5.86
CA ARG A 708 -9.17 27.31 -4.98
C ARG A 708 -8.36 28.60 -5.02
N TRP A 709 -7.86 29.01 -3.85
CA TRP A 709 -6.90 30.10 -3.75
C TRP A 709 -5.48 29.60 -4.00
N LEU A 710 -4.71 30.30 -4.84
CA LEU A 710 -3.29 30.03 -5.09
C LEU A 710 -2.49 31.32 -5.24
N ILE A 711 -1.19 31.22 -4.96
CA ILE A 711 -0.22 32.29 -5.24
C ILE A 711 0.18 32.17 -6.71
N ALA A 712 0.14 33.29 -7.44
CA ALA A 712 0.36 33.34 -8.89
C ALA A 712 1.81 33.03 -9.30
N ASP A 713 2.77 33.21 -8.40
CA ASP A 713 4.20 33.23 -8.71
C ASP A 713 4.85 31.81 -8.70
N ASN A 714 4.05 30.75 -8.90
CA ASN A 714 4.52 29.34 -8.90
C ASN A 714 5.28 28.91 -7.62
N SER A 715 5.14 29.65 -6.53
CA SER A 715 5.65 29.22 -5.23
C SER A 715 4.88 27.98 -4.77
N LEU A 716 5.58 27.04 -4.14
CA LEU A 716 5.05 25.79 -3.61
C LEU A 716 4.01 26.07 -2.52
N SER A 717 2.79 26.38 -2.95
CA SER A 717 1.71 26.91 -2.13
C SER A 717 0.44 26.08 -2.31
N ILE A 718 -0.33 25.99 -1.24
CA ILE A 718 -1.70 25.47 -1.25
C ILE A 718 -2.55 26.49 -0.53
N GLY A 719 -3.59 26.97 -1.19
CA GLY A 719 -4.64 27.74 -0.54
C GLY A 719 -5.89 26.94 -0.27
N CYS A 720 -6.77 27.59 0.48
CA CYS A 720 -8.07 27.07 0.84
C CYS A 720 -8.96 26.85 -0.39
N ILE A 721 -9.88 25.89 -0.26
CA ILE A 721 -10.98 25.71 -1.18
C ILE A 721 -12.08 26.67 -0.73
N GLU A 722 -12.43 27.64 -1.56
CA GLU A 722 -13.50 28.60 -1.29
C GLU A 722 -14.80 28.15 -1.97
N LEU A 723 -15.83 28.01 -1.16
CA LEU A 723 -17.19 27.66 -1.56
C LEU A 723 -18.07 28.92 -1.49
N HIS A 724 -18.72 29.25 -2.59
CA HIS A 724 -19.74 30.28 -2.66
C HIS A 724 -21.09 29.57 -2.64
N LEU A 725 -21.71 29.56 -1.47
CA LEU A 725 -22.92 28.80 -1.17
C LEU A 725 -24.15 29.71 -1.17
N SER A 726 -25.30 29.11 -1.46
CA SER A 726 -26.57 29.85 -1.56
C SER A 726 -27.04 30.43 -0.22
N ASP A 727 -26.76 29.76 0.90
CA ASP A 727 -27.02 30.24 2.25
C ASP A 727 -26.09 29.59 3.31
N THR A 728 -26.26 29.97 4.58
CA THR A 728 -25.47 29.43 5.70
C THR A 728 -25.88 28.01 6.12
N LYS A 729 -27.09 27.55 5.82
CA LYS A 729 -27.50 26.16 6.11
C LYS A 729 -26.75 25.19 5.22
N ARG A 730 -26.53 25.55 3.95
CA ARG A 730 -25.68 24.78 3.03
C ARG A 730 -24.28 24.57 3.58
N ALA A 731 -23.70 25.55 4.27
CA ALA A 731 -22.39 25.36 4.90
C ALA A 731 -22.43 24.28 6.01
N HIS A 732 -23.54 24.16 6.75
CA HIS A 732 -23.75 23.11 7.74
C HIS A 732 -23.91 21.73 7.08
N ASP A 733 -24.62 21.64 5.95
CA ASP A 733 -24.71 20.39 5.19
C ASP A 733 -23.32 19.88 4.77
N PHE A 734 -22.41 20.77 4.35
CA PHE A 734 -21.03 20.42 4.03
C PHE A 734 -20.21 20.02 5.26
N ILE A 735 -20.43 20.68 6.41
CA ILE A 735 -19.80 20.31 7.69
C ILE A 735 -20.14 18.86 8.05
N GLU A 736 -21.41 18.49 8.01
CA GLU A 736 -21.87 17.15 8.35
C GLU A 736 -21.41 16.12 7.29
N LYS A 737 -21.61 16.42 6.00
CA LYS A 737 -21.32 15.48 4.91
C LYS A 737 -19.84 15.13 4.76
N PHE A 738 -18.93 16.06 5.08
CA PHE A 738 -17.49 15.89 4.92
C PHE A 738 -16.73 15.86 6.25
N GLU A 739 -17.45 15.77 7.37
CA GLU A 739 -16.89 15.71 8.73
C GLU A 739 -15.91 16.86 9.02
N LEU A 740 -16.26 18.07 8.59
CA LEU A 740 -15.39 19.24 8.70
C LEU A 740 -15.50 19.85 10.10
N HIS A 741 -14.36 20.20 10.68
CA HIS A 741 -14.34 20.95 11.93
C HIS A 741 -14.57 22.44 11.66
N LEU A 742 -15.70 22.96 12.13
CA LEU A 742 -16.01 24.39 12.05
C LEU A 742 -15.04 25.18 12.94
N ILE A 743 -14.33 26.12 12.32
CA ILE A 743 -13.54 27.15 13.00
C ILE A 743 -14.38 28.43 13.06
N ASN A 744 -14.71 28.83 14.27
CA ASN A 744 -15.37 30.08 14.59
C ASN A 744 -14.37 31.16 14.96
N ARG A 745 -14.86 32.40 14.98
CA ARG A 745 -14.10 33.57 15.42
C ARG A 745 -13.57 33.43 16.85
N ASP A 746 -14.35 32.78 17.72
CA ASP A 746 -14.09 32.72 19.15
C ASP A 746 -13.30 31.46 19.58
N ASP A 747 -13.08 30.51 18.66
CA ASP A 747 -12.36 29.25 18.95
C ASP A 747 -10.88 29.48 19.25
N PHE A 748 -10.35 30.65 18.90
CA PHE A 748 -9.02 31.08 19.28
C PHE A 748 -9.12 32.35 20.15
N PRO A 749 -9.04 32.22 21.50
CA PRO A 749 -9.33 33.31 22.45
C PRO A 749 -8.30 34.45 22.40
N ILE A 750 -7.19 34.26 21.68
CA ILE A 750 -6.07 35.20 21.56
C ILE A 750 -6.16 35.85 20.19
N ASN A 751 -6.51 37.13 20.07
CA ASN A 751 -6.46 37.80 18.77
C ASN A 751 -5.00 37.85 18.24
N PRO A 752 -4.66 37.10 17.18
CA PRO A 752 -3.29 36.99 16.66
C PRO A 752 -2.77 38.30 16.06
N LEU A 753 -3.68 39.19 15.65
CA LEU A 753 -3.37 40.52 15.13
C LEU A 753 -3.07 41.54 16.24
N SER A 754 -3.61 41.35 17.46
CA SER A 754 -3.30 42.22 18.61
C SER A 754 -2.01 41.87 19.35
N GLY A 755 -1.25 40.91 18.81
CA GLY A 755 -0.03 40.36 19.41
C GLY A 755 -0.28 38.90 19.78
N VAL A 756 0.31 38.00 18.98
CA VAL A 756 0.20 36.53 19.00
C VAL A 756 0.37 35.86 20.38
N LEU A 757 0.68 36.60 21.45
CA LEU A 757 0.90 36.07 22.81
C LEU A 757 0.35 36.97 23.94
N GLN A 758 -0.98 37.07 24.08
CA GLN A 758 -1.60 37.29 25.39
C GLN A 758 -2.19 35.96 25.87
N PRO A 759 -2.01 35.60 27.15
CA PRO A 759 -1.07 34.62 27.69
C PRO A 759 -1.37 33.14 27.51
N LEU A 760 -0.32 32.37 27.79
CA LEU A 760 -0.31 30.95 28.08
C LEU A 760 -0.92 30.64 29.44
N SER A 761 -2.25 30.67 29.58
CA SER A 761 -2.91 30.37 30.87
C SER A 761 -2.54 29.01 31.48
N GLN A 762 -1.91 28.11 30.72
CA GLN A 762 -1.47 26.80 31.21
C GLN A 762 0.05 26.61 31.30
N MET A 763 0.89 27.49 30.71
CA MET A 763 2.33 27.41 30.97
C MET A 763 2.63 27.93 32.37
N GLN A 764 3.36 27.12 33.14
CA GLN A 764 3.65 27.44 34.53
C GLN A 764 4.88 28.34 34.61
N ARG A 765 4.76 29.46 35.33
CA ARG A 765 5.89 30.31 35.67
C ARG A 765 6.55 29.78 36.95
N ILE A 766 7.83 29.46 36.87
CA ILE A 766 8.62 28.98 38.01
C ILE A 766 9.81 29.92 38.24
N SER A 767 10.21 30.07 39.50
CA SER A 767 11.32 30.93 39.90
C SER A 767 12.68 30.23 39.86
N ILE A 768 12.72 28.91 40.03
CA ILE A 768 13.95 28.11 40.13
C ILE A 768 13.73 26.79 39.37
N LEU A 769 14.76 26.34 38.62
CA LEU A 769 14.77 25.01 38.00
C LEU A 769 14.90 23.92 39.07
N PRO A 770 14.29 22.73 38.91
CA PRO A 770 14.46 21.64 39.86
C PRO A 770 15.95 21.27 40.04
N SER A 771 16.38 21.01 41.28
CA SER A 771 17.74 20.55 41.59
C SER A 771 17.97 19.13 41.03
N ASP A 772 19.20 18.83 40.60
CA ASP A 772 19.65 17.52 40.07
C ASP A 772 19.06 17.10 38.72
N VAL A 773 18.85 18.06 37.81
CA VAL A 773 18.33 17.80 36.47
C VAL A 773 19.43 17.86 35.41
N TYR A 774 19.41 16.90 34.48
CA TYR A 774 20.20 16.96 33.24
C TYR A 774 19.39 17.65 32.15
N ILE A 775 19.97 18.69 31.55
CA ILE A 775 19.33 19.48 30.51
C ILE A 775 20.07 19.36 29.18
N SER A 776 19.31 19.42 28.08
CA SER A 776 19.85 19.76 26.75
C SER A 776 19.52 21.21 26.43
N LEU A 777 20.44 21.90 25.75
CA LEU A 777 20.27 23.27 25.29
C LEU A 777 19.91 23.33 23.82
N TRP A 778 19.03 24.25 23.43
CA TRP A 778 18.68 24.45 22.03
C TRP A 778 19.78 25.24 21.30
N GLN A 779 20.37 24.63 20.28
CA GLN A 779 21.37 25.28 19.43
C GLN A 779 20.68 25.91 18.22
N THR A 780 20.29 27.18 18.36
CA THR A 780 19.47 27.90 17.36
C THR A 780 20.04 27.83 15.94
N GLU A 781 21.35 27.98 15.75
CA GLU A 781 21.98 27.95 14.42
C GLU A 781 22.02 26.57 13.77
N LYS A 782 21.96 25.51 14.58
CA LYS A 782 22.04 24.12 14.10
C LYS A 782 20.68 23.41 14.10
N HIS A 783 19.64 24.07 14.62
CA HIS A 783 18.30 23.49 14.84
C HIS A 783 18.32 22.12 15.52
N GLN A 784 19.22 21.95 16.50
CA GLN A 784 19.41 20.70 17.21
C GLN A 784 19.59 20.93 18.71
N TRP A 785 19.36 19.87 19.48
CA TRP A 785 19.62 19.87 20.91
C TRP A 785 21.07 19.45 21.18
N SER A 786 21.70 20.08 22.18
CA SER A 786 23.00 19.62 22.68
C SER A 786 22.89 18.28 23.40
N GLU A 787 24.03 17.68 23.70
CA GLU A 787 24.11 16.58 24.67
C GLU A 787 23.58 17.02 26.05
N GLU A 788 23.08 16.06 26.81
CA GLU A 788 22.55 16.27 28.17
C GLU A 788 23.68 16.53 29.16
N ARG A 789 23.53 17.57 29.98
CA ARG A 789 24.54 18.00 30.97
C ARG A 789 23.88 18.56 32.24
N PRO A 790 24.56 18.56 33.40
CA PRO A 790 24.03 19.18 34.61
C PRO A 790 23.84 20.70 34.43
N VAL A 791 22.81 21.26 35.06
CA VAL A 791 22.47 22.70 34.98
C VAL A 791 23.62 23.56 35.52
N ASN A 792 24.09 24.53 34.73
CA ASN A 792 25.04 25.56 35.17
C ASN A 792 24.38 26.95 35.11
N ILE A 793 24.52 27.74 36.18
CA ILE A 793 23.91 29.08 36.35
C ILE A 793 24.41 30.08 35.28
N ALA A 794 25.58 29.81 34.68
CA ALA A 794 26.19 30.64 33.64
C ALA A 794 25.67 30.40 32.20
N ASP A 795 24.66 29.54 31.99
CA ASP A 795 24.18 29.22 30.65
C ASP A 795 23.29 30.34 30.07
N ASP A 796 23.81 31.08 29.08
CA ASP A 796 23.11 32.16 28.34
C ASP A 796 21.98 31.65 27.41
N CYS A 797 21.72 30.34 27.37
CA CYS A 797 20.72 29.77 26.48
C CYS A 797 19.30 30.01 26.98
N ILE A 798 18.42 30.50 26.10
CA ILE A 798 17.03 30.86 26.43
C ILE A 798 16.13 29.62 26.49
N LEU A 799 16.39 28.58 25.71
CA LEU A 799 15.53 27.39 25.60
C LEU A 799 16.27 26.12 26.03
N MET A 800 15.70 25.45 27.02
CA MET A 800 16.23 24.23 27.64
C MET A 800 15.17 23.13 27.60
N ARG A 801 15.61 21.86 27.56
CA ARG A 801 14.72 20.72 27.81
C ARG A 801 15.31 19.78 28.85
N CYS A 802 14.45 19.11 29.60
CA CYS A 802 14.76 18.06 30.55
C CYS A 802 13.94 16.82 30.22
N ARG A 803 14.54 15.64 30.37
CA ARG A 803 13.80 14.37 30.28
C ARG A 803 13.18 14.02 31.63
N GLU A 804 11.86 14.00 31.70
CA GLU A 804 11.08 13.56 32.86
C GLU A 804 10.43 12.20 32.57
N LYS A 805 10.90 11.14 33.24
CA LYS A 805 10.50 9.75 32.98
C LYS A 805 10.68 9.40 31.49
N GLN A 806 9.58 9.35 30.72
CA GLN A 806 9.63 9.08 29.28
C GLN A 806 9.46 10.35 28.41
N ARG A 807 9.11 11.52 28.96
CA ARG A 807 8.75 12.73 28.18
C ARG A 807 9.75 13.86 28.36
N TYR A 808 9.71 14.83 27.46
CA TYR A 808 10.46 16.08 27.63
C TYR A 808 9.60 17.17 28.25
N ARG A 809 10.20 17.93 29.16
CA ARG A 809 9.71 19.21 29.66
C ARG A 809 10.60 20.31 29.11
N TYR A 810 10.01 21.39 28.62
CA TYR A 810 10.72 22.52 28.05
C TYR A 810 10.66 23.71 29.00
N TYR A 811 11.79 24.39 29.13
CA TYR A 811 11.96 25.56 29.98
C TYR A 811 12.48 26.74 29.15
N ILE A 812 11.85 27.90 29.30
CA ILE A 812 12.20 29.13 28.60
C ILE A 812 12.62 30.18 29.63
N ARG A 813 13.90 30.60 29.59
CA ARG A 813 14.48 31.56 30.53
C ARG A 813 14.04 32.98 30.16
N GLN A 814 13.45 33.70 31.12
CA GLN A 814 13.11 35.12 31.00
C GLN A 814 13.62 35.89 32.23
N ARG A 815 14.72 36.63 32.06
CA ARG A 815 15.42 37.34 33.14
C ARG A 815 15.79 36.37 34.27
N SER A 816 15.17 36.51 35.45
CA SER A 816 15.38 35.70 36.66
C SER A 816 14.36 34.57 36.86
N ASN A 817 13.42 34.36 35.93
CA ASN A 817 12.41 33.30 36.03
C ASN A 817 12.42 32.39 34.80
N TYR A 818 11.67 31.29 34.88
CA TYR A 818 11.47 30.34 33.79
C TYR A 818 9.99 30.13 33.50
N TRP A 819 9.66 29.94 32.23
CA TRP A 819 8.38 29.41 31.78
C TRP A 819 8.52 27.93 31.48
N GLN A 820 7.49 27.15 31.79
CA GLN A 820 7.49 25.69 31.62
C GLN A 820 6.33 25.23 30.73
N THR A 821 6.63 24.28 29.82
CA THR A 821 5.65 23.64 28.92
C THR A 821 6.04 22.20 28.55
N ASP A 822 5.08 21.36 28.15
CA ASP A 822 5.33 20.11 27.39
C ASP A 822 5.37 20.30 25.87
N SER A 823 4.93 21.43 25.35
CA SER A 823 4.85 21.66 23.92
C SER A 823 6.16 22.24 23.38
N PHE A 824 6.77 21.49 22.45
CA PHE A 824 7.98 21.95 21.77
C PHE A 824 7.73 23.15 20.85
N THR A 825 6.61 23.15 20.12
CA THR A 825 6.27 24.21 19.15
C THR A 825 6.06 25.55 19.87
N TRP A 826 5.35 25.53 20.99
CA TRP A 826 5.16 26.70 21.82
C TRP A 826 6.46 27.16 22.52
N ALA A 827 7.28 26.22 23.00
CA ALA A 827 8.59 26.57 23.58
C ALA A 827 9.50 27.28 22.56
N LEU A 828 9.48 26.84 21.30
CA LEU A 828 10.23 27.45 20.21
C LEU A 828 9.72 28.85 19.87
N MET A 829 8.40 29.05 19.83
CA MET A 829 7.82 30.38 19.62
C MET A 829 8.23 31.36 20.74
N ALA A 830 8.15 30.93 22.00
CA ALA A 830 8.57 31.75 23.13
C ALA A 830 10.07 32.07 23.08
N HIS A 831 10.91 31.09 22.69
CA HIS A 831 12.34 31.29 22.47
C HIS A 831 12.64 32.38 21.43
N VAL A 832 12.00 32.32 20.26
CA VAL A 832 12.20 33.32 19.19
C VAL A 832 11.75 34.70 19.66
N MET A 833 10.64 34.78 20.36
CA MET A 833 10.15 36.05 20.93
C MET A 833 11.16 36.70 21.89
N TYR A 834 11.77 35.93 22.79
CA TYR A 834 12.73 36.46 23.77
C TYR A 834 14.14 36.70 23.22
N SER A 835 14.57 35.92 22.22
CA SER A 835 15.88 36.08 21.60
C SER A 835 15.91 37.21 20.56
N GLU A 836 14.87 37.35 19.74
CA GLU A 836 14.88 38.25 18.57
C GLU A 836 14.01 39.49 18.75
N GLY A 837 13.05 39.47 19.67
CA GLY A 837 12.08 40.55 19.86
C GLY A 837 11.06 40.71 18.74
N LYS A 838 11.13 39.90 17.67
CA LYS A 838 10.21 39.93 16.52
C LYS A 838 9.86 38.52 16.03
N PHE A 839 8.62 38.34 15.60
CA PHE A 839 8.13 37.09 14.99
C PHE A 839 8.27 37.06 13.48
N GLY A 840 8.36 38.21 12.82
CA GLY A 840 8.38 38.27 11.37
C GLY A 840 8.08 39.66 10.82
N ILE A 841 7.79 39.71 9.53
CA ILE A 841 7.54 40.91 8.74
C ILE A 841 6.08 40.90 8.27
N ARG A 842 5.41 42.05 8.37
CA ARG A 842 4.10 42.29 7.75
C ARG A 842 4.30 43.17 6.52
N ASN A 843 3.90 42.68 5.36
CA ASN A 843 3.94 43.40 4.09
C ASN A 843 2.55 43.97 3.79
N GLY A 844 2.40 45.30 3.88
CA GLY A 844 1.10 45.95 3.71
C GLY A 844 0.04 45.46 4.69
N ASP A 845 -1.23 45.39 4.27
CA ASP A 845 -2.33 45.00 5.15
C ASP A 845 -2.66 43.50 5.18
N SER A 846 -2.19 42.72 4.20
CA SER A 846 -2.66 41.34 3.95
C SER A 846 -1.61 40.24 4.06
N ASP A 847 -0.32 40.55 3.88
CA ASP A 847 0.72 39.52 3.74
C ASP A 847 1.61 39.45 4.98
N TRP A 848 1.84 38.23 5.47
CA TRP A 848 2.58 37.99 6.71
C TRP A 848 3.67 36.96 6.50
N ASN A 849 4.90 37.34 6.80
CA ASN A 849 6.08 36.51 6.67
C ASN A 849 6.69 36.22 8.05
N TRP A 850 6.63 34.97 8.51
CA TRP A 850 7.16 34.58 9.82
C TRP A 850 8.66 34.32 9.78
N SER A 851 9.38 34.55 10.88
CA SER A 851 10.83 34.35 11.00
C SER A 851 11.24 32.93 10.61
N THR A 852 12.34 32.82 9.85
CA THR A 852 12.95 31.55 9.44
C THR A 852 13.40 30.71 10.64
N LYS A 853 13.66 31.34 11.80
CA LYS A 853 14.05 30.66 13.05
C LYS A 853 12.91 29.86 13.68
N ILE A 854 11.65 30.13 13.30
CA ILE A 854 10.48 29.39 13.76
C ILE A 854 10.31 28.18 12.83
N ILE A 855 10.91 27.05 13.18
CA ILE A 855 10.87 25.84 12.33
C ILE A 855 9.56 25.06 12.42
N ALA A 856 8.73 25.31 13.44
CA ALA A 856 7.44 24.68 13.65
C ALA A 856 6.47 25.62 14.38
N LEU A 857 5.19 25.55 14.02
CA LEU A 857 4.10 26.31 14.65
C LEU A 857 3.01 25.35 15.12
N PRO A 858 2.28 25.69 16.20
CA PRO A 858 1.10 24.93 16.61
C PRO A 858 0.08 24.86 15.46
N PRO A 859 -0.52 23.69 15.17
CA PRO A 859 -1.48 23.54 14.07
C PRO A 859 -2.67 24.50 14.16
N SER A 860 -3.17 24.78 15.36
CA SER A 860 -4.27 25.71 15.59
C SER A 860 -3.93 27.15 15.16
N VAL A 861 -2.71 27.62 15.43
CA VAL A 861 -2.23 28.94 15.02
C VAL A 861 -2.15 29.03 13.50
N ILE A 862 -1.57 28.01 12.87
CA ILE A 862 -1.46 27.91 11.42
C ILE A 862 -2.85 27.95 10.76
N GLN A 863 -3.74 27.03 11.15
CA GLN A 863 -5.06 26.87 10.55
C GLN A 863 -5.87 28.16 10.67
N TRP A 864 -5.85 28.77 11.85
CA TRP A 864 -6.50 30.05 12.09
C TRP A 864 -5.99 31.13 11.13
N TRP A 865 -4.66 31.27 10.96
CA TRP A 865 -4.07 32.27 10.06
C TRP A 865 -4.45 32.06 8.59
N VAL A 866 -4.52 30.81 8.13
CA VAL A 866 -4.95 30.51 6.76
C VAL A 866 -6.44 30.74 6.57
N HIS A 867 -7.31 30.31 7.49
CA HIS A 867 -8.75 30.50 7.31
C HIS A 867 -9.15 31.98 7.33
N ILE A 868 -8.51 32.78 8.18
CA ILE A 868 -9.05 34.09 8.56
C ILE A 868 -8.29 35.25 7.89
N ALA A 869 -6.96 35.19 7.85
CA ALA A 869 -6.11 36.31 7.41
C ALA A 869 -5.50 36.10 6.02
N GLY A 870 -5.02 34.88 5.73
CA GLY A 870 -4.21 34.58 4.55
C GLY A 870 -4.93 33.84 3.43
N GLY A 871 -5.80 32.87 3.61
CA GLY A 871 -6.39 32.10 2.49
C GLY A 871 -5.40 31.25 1.65
N CYS A 872 -4.12 31.63 1.53
CA CYS A 872 -3.01 30.81 1.04
C CYS A 872 -1.85 30.79 2.04
N LEU A 873 -1.08 29.71 1.98
CA LEU A 873 0.18 29.54 2.67
C LEU A 873 1.25 29.01 1.71
N SER A 874 2.46 29.56 1.81
CA SER A 874 3.66 29.07 1.12
C SER A 874 4.84 29.02 2.07
N ILE A 875 5.76 28.10 1.80
CA ILE A 875 7.10 28.09 2.39
C ILE A 875 8.06 28.72 1.38
N THR A 876 8.77 29.76 1.78
CA THR A 876 9.80 30.42 0.95
C THR A 876 11.07 29.58 0.86
N ASP A 877 12.03 29.99 0.03
CA ASP A 877 13.30 29.26 -0.15
C ASP A 877 14.23 29.36 1.07
N ASP A 878 14.15 30.44 1.84
CA ASP A 878 14.84 30.60 3.13
C ASP A 878 14.09 29.91 4.29
N GLY A 879 12.94 29.30 4.02
CA GLY A 879 12.17 28.53 4.98
C GLY A 879 11.32 29.38 5.93
N SER A 880 10.87 30.56 5.53
CA SER A 880 9.86 31.31 6.26
C SER A 880 8.43 30.87 5.90
N PHE A 881 7.46 31.14 6.78
CA PHE A 881 6.04 30.92 6.48
C PHE A 881 5.44 32.21 5.90
N LEU A 882 4.99 32.16 4.65
CA LEU A 882 4.31 33.26 3.97
C LEU A 882 2.80 32.99 3.91
N PHE A 883 2.03 33.76 4.67
CA PHE A 883 0.57 33.80 4.59
C PHE A 883 0.17 34.94 3.66
N ALA A 884 -0.57 34.64 2.59
CA ALA A 884 -0.89 35.60 1.53
C ALA A 884 -2.36 35.48 1.10
N GLY A 885 -3.15 36.57 1.19
CA GLY A 885 -4.61 36.48 1.09
C GLY A 885 -5.38 37.55 0.35
N GLY A 886 -4.67 38.44 -0.31
CA GLY A 886 -5.30 39.58 -0.97
C GLY A 886 -6.00 40.52 0.02
N LYS A 887 -6.65 41.55 -0.52
CA LYS A 887 -7.10 42.74 0.24
C LYS A 887 -8.31 42.53 1.17
N LYS A 888 -8.83 41.31 1.33
CA LYS A 888 -10.07 41.05 2.10
C LYS A 888 -9.95 39.80 2.98
N PRO A 889 -9.76 39.93 4.31
CA PRO A 889 -9.89 38.81 5.23
C PRO A 889 -11.31 38.23 5.15
N LEU A 890 -11.49 36.98 5.57
CA LEU A 890 -12.81 36.32 5.52
C LEU A 890 -13.87 37.07 6.35
N TRP A 891 -13.47 37.72 7.44
CA TRP A 891 -14.37 38.54 8.28
C TRP A 891 -13.98 40.02 8.24
N ASN A 892 -14.95 40.88 7.90
CA ASN A 892 -14.79 42.31 7.63
C ASN A 892 -14.32 43.20 8.82
N HIS A 893 -13.98 42.62 9.97
CA HIS A 893 -13.61 43.36 11.20
C HIS A 893 -12.23 42.97 11.77
N MET A 894 -11.46 42.17 11.03
CA MET A 894 -10.07 41.88 11.35
C MET A 894 -9.10 42.98 10.86
N SER A 895 -9.62 44.01 10.18
CA SER A 895 -8.84 45.19 9.84
C SER A 895 -8.33 45.84 11.13
N THR A 896 -7.03 46.04 11.18
CA THR A 896 -6.29 46.76 12.21
C THR A 896 -6.82 48.18 12.35
N GLU A 897 -7.88 48.41 13.13
CA GLU A 897 -8.15 49.78 13.57
C GLU A 897 -7.18 50.17 14.69
N PRO A 898 -6.47 51.31 14.54
CA PRO A 898 -5.33 51.70 15.36
C PRO A 898 -5.77 52.36 16.67
N PHE A 899 -6.80 51.83 17.34
CA PHE A 899 -7.31 52.48 18.56
C PHE A 899 -6.26 52.51 19.68
N PHE A 900 -5.42 51.48 19.80
CA PHE A 900 -4.38 51.44 20.84
C PHE A 900 -3.22 52.40 20.52
N TYR A 901 -2.75 52.44 19.28
CA TYR A 901 -1.68 53.36 18.85
C TYR A 901 -2.14 54.82 18.80
N GLN A 902 -3.38 55.10 18.38
CA GLN A 902 -3.94 56.46 18.46
C GLN A 902 -4.21 56.89 19.91
N ALA A 903 -4.65 55.99 20.80
CA ALA A 903 -4.83 56.32 22.21
C ALA A 903 -3.49 56.58 22.92
N ILE A 904 -2.44 55.79 22.62
CA ILE A 904 -1.09 56.04 23.12
C ILE A 904 -0.50 57.31 22.52
N ALA A 905 -0.68 57.57 21.22
CA ALA A 905 -0.22 58.80 20.58
C ALA A 905 -0.99 60.04 21.08
N ARG A 906 -2.29 59.92 21.38
CA ARG A 906 -3.10 60.98 22.03
C ARG A 906 -2.67 61.19 23.47
N ARG A 907 -2.41 60.13 24.23
CA ARG A 907 -1.90 60.21 25.61
C ARG A 907 -0.50 60.82 25.65
N ASN A 908 0.39 60.43 24.73
CA ASN A 908 1.74 60.98 24.63
C ASN A 908 1.71 62.43 24.15
N ARG A 909 0.82 62.80 23.22
CA ARG A 909 0.57 64.21 22.89
C ARG A 909 0.01 65.01 24.06
N ALA A 910 -0.94 64.46 24.81
CA ALA A 910 -1.50 65.10 26.00
C ALA A 910 -0.47 65.26 27.13
N LEU A 911 0.42 64.27 27.31
CA LEU A 911 1.53 64.33 28.27
C LEU A 911 2.63 65.30 27.82
N ALA A 912 2.93 65.35 26.51
CA ALA A 912 3.86 66.32 25.95
C ALA A 912 3.31 67.75 26.04
N MET A 913 2.02 67.95 25.77
CA MET A 913 1.33 69.24 25.95
C MET A 913 1.25 69.66 27.42
N ARG A 914 1.04 68.73 28.36
CA ARG A 914 1.12 69.02 29.81
C ARG A 914 2.55 69.35 30.26
N LYS A 915 3.57 68.69 29.73
CA LYS A 915 4.98 69.04 29.99
C LYS A 915 5.35 70.41 29.42
N MET A 916 4.86 70.76 28.23
CA MET A 916 5.06 72.10 27.67
C MET A 916 4.25 73.18 28.40
N ALA A 917 3.05 72.87 28.88
CA ALA A 917 2.26 73.79 29.70
C ALA A 917 2.91 74.05 31.07
N ASN A 918 3.48 73.02 31.70
CA ASN A 918 4.24 73.18 32.96
C ASN A 918 5.58 73.90 32.75
N LEU A 919 6.26 73.69 31.62
CA LEU A 919 7.45 74.47 31.27
C LEU A 919 7.12 75.95 30.98
N TYR A 920 5.92 76.26 30.48
CA TYR A 920 5.44 77.63 30.30
C TYR A 920 4.96 78.27 31.62
N SER A 921 4.43 77.51 32.58
CA SER A 921 4.11 78.06 33.92
C SER A 921 5.38 78.35 34.73
N ASP A 922 6.39 77.47 34.65
CA ASP A 922 7.67 77.67 35.34
C ASP A 922 8.51 78.82 34.72
N PHE A 923 8.31 79.14 33.43
CA PHE A 923 8.94 80.29 32.78
C PHE A 923 8.24 81.63 33.08
N ILE A 924 6.96 81.61 33.50
CA ILE A 924 6.20 82.81 33.86
C ILE A 924 6.36 83.15 35.35
N GLU A 925 6.61 82.16 36.21
CA GLU A 925 6.89 82.38 37.65
C GLU A 925 8.36 82.73 37.99
N SER A 926 9.28 82.69 37.02
CA SER A 926 10.71 82.99 37.22
C SER A 926 11.20 84.32 36.62
N GLY A 927 10.28 85.16 36.11
CA GLY A 927 10.62 86.38 35.36
C GLY A 927 9.96 87.67 35.85
N GLY A 928 9.86 87.91 37.17
CA GLY A 928 9.18 89.09 37.68
C GLY A 928 9.56 89.54 39.09
N GLU A 929 10.83 89.84 39.34
CA GLU A 929 11.26 90.81 40.37
C GLU A 929 12.56 91.52 39.90
N GLU A 930 12.43 92.72 39.31
CA GLU A 930 13.35 93.86 39.49
C GLU A 930 12.80 95.15 38.82
N ASN A 931 12.67 96.19 39.65
CA ASN A 931 12.63 97.66 39.40
C ASN A 931 11.39 98.29 38.72
N ASP A 932 10.44 98.81 39.51
CA ASP A 932 10.42 100.17 40.12
C ASP A 932 9.09 100.43 40.87
#